data_AF-A0A7Z6XJD0-F1
#
_entry.id   AF-A0A7Z6XJD0-F1
#
_cell.length_a   1.000
_cell.length_b   1.000
_cell.length_c   1.000
_cell.angle_alpha   90.00
_cell.angle_beta   90.00
_cell.angle_gamma   90.00
#
_symmetry.space_group_name_H-M   'P 1'
#
loop_
_entity.id
_entity.type
_entity.pdbx_description
1 polymer ?
#
loop_
_entity_poly.entity_id
_entity_poly.type
_entity_poly.pdbx_seq_one_letter_code
_entity_poly.pdbx_strand_id
1 'polypeptide(L)'
;MLTPAMVKGYDAASDRERHLLLHYLEAVVAARRAPVHTTVAFNAVYFGYDPGGDGYGGSPLRLDDFPVVADRRCAPPLPVGAMVRVATGSDPLYAEIVYREGAHPKVAAVGDVPGWVSGAPVGAEGPGRPGSSTAPGRRELLVPDFHAFGPALSLSPTQLQRLRTRRRWINEDEHVVVDVRYPSPDEARRDDLTAYVEHLLTTAREQLLSPFVPVSLAELVGETSDDGLRAGLLGLLDTVRGVLDSSAMVRTWGHYAMSRSSLAKCWGDTGPLGGDDLRSLAAAVERAAVPMRRRRGLDAPVTAYTAIGPRLRQFPGAKEKLRGVGYAAAVCRANVTLADVVRGDSDRGLFENGSRITFDDAFESGGIWRSHHPGGTEACGDPLAPAGRGWASTLPEPEPETEAEPVDLPLADDDALGPGELLRSGAAEVVWRGPLRLTHLIDGWFPLHPYVINELRRSHGSRLTSRLGIDHVGRTPGEGGRHQYVIAELSDESGRLTGIAWPGDFFPGLMLELSWLRRGTAIRMTTTRLTEPVQVGDRITEHCYDPHVLTREDVPGSDRHGDSAVGLSPRQLVMRTVRRCGLLTPDGHALLDRTVLPTAVYGRRPARSQAAALDSAVAELLSERRLEPALGSRDTWGQPHHPARDGQPTIPLVGYRPVRQRLTRPWGGEETDDQGALAHQVVAGHLRRLRPDCSPSDAQRSAFREHCRRLGKADGWELPDGYTFVTEHTRGR
;
A
#
# COMPACT_ATOMS: atom_id res chain seq x y z
N MET A 1 22.28 7.98 16.43
CA MET A 1 21.35 9.04 15.99
C MET A 1 19.96 8.48 15.77
N LEU A 2 19.83 7.34 15.09
CA LEU A 2 18.55 6.65 14.93
C LEU A 2 18.08 6.03 16.25
N THR A 3 16.77 6.02 16.46
CA THR A 3 16.12 5.44 17.64
C THR A 3 14.94 4.56 17.24
N PRO A 4 14.50 3.62 18.09
CA PRO A 4 13.33 2.76 17.80
C PRO A 4 12.05 3.54 17.51
N ALA A 5 11.90 4.75 18.07
CA ALA A 5 10.73 5.60 17.80
C ALA A 5 10.67 6.05 16.32
N MET A 6 11.82 6.36 15.72
CA MET A 6 11.92 6.79 14.32
C MET A 6 11.52 5.68 13.33
N VAL A 7 11.59 4.41 13.74
CA VAL A 7 11.16 3.26 12.92
C VAL A 7 9.66 3.30 12.63
N LYS A 8 8.87 3.99 13.46
CA LYS A 8 7.41 4.12 13.30
C LYS A 8 6.99 5.32 12.45
N GLY A 9 7.94 6.08 11.89
CA GLY A 9 7.67 7.26 11.07
C GLY A 9 7.90 8.58 11.80
N TYR A 10 7.85 9.68 11.05
CA TYR A 10 8.21 11.02 11.52
C TYR A 10 7.47 11.41 12.81
N ASP A 11 6.16 11.18 12.84
CA ASP A 11 5.29 11.60 13.94
C ASP A 11 5.53 10.85 15.26
N ALA A 12 6.18 9.69 15.21
CA ALA A 12 6.49 8.90 16.40
C ALA A 12 7.77 9.35 17.12
N ALA A 13 8.70 9.99 16.41
CA ALA A 13 9.94 10.52 17.00
C ALA A 13 9.64 11.76 17.87
N SER A 14 10.31 11.92 19.01
CA SER A 14 10.16 13.12 19.84
C SER A 14 10.79 14.36 19.19
N ASP A 15 10.34 15.56 19.58
CA ASP A 15 10.91 16.82 19.05
C ASP A 15 12.42 16.89 19.23
N ARG A 16 12.94 16.42 20.38
CA ARG A 16 14.39 16.40 20.65
C ARG A 16 15.13 15.50 19.66
N GLU A 17 14.58 14.32 19.38
CA GLU A 17 15.16 13.38 18.41
C GLU A 17 15.14 13.96 16.99
N ARG A 18 14.02 14.58 16.60
CA ARG A 18 13.88 15.27 15.31
C ARG A 18 14.86 16.43 15.17
N HIS A 19 15.02 17.26 16.19
CA HIS A 19 15.95 18.40 16.17
C HIS A 19 17.42 17.96 16.05
N LEU A 20 17.82 16.89 16.74
CA LEU A 20 19.18 16.34 16.62
C LEU A 20 19.43 15.81 15.21
N LEU A 21 18.47 15.06 14.66
CA LEU A 21 18.53 14.55 13.30
C LEU A 21 18.57 15.69 12.27
N LEU A 22 17.75 16.73 12.46
CA LEU A 22 17.68 17.90 11.60
C LEU A 22 19.04 18.58 11.47
N HIS A 23 19.68 18.91 12.60
CA HIS A 23 20.97 19.60 12.58
C HIS A 23 22.06 18.80 11.85
N TYR A 24 22.05 17.47 12.00
CA TYR A 24 22.98 16.62 11.25
C TYR A 24 22.66 16.61 9.77
N LEU A 25 21.39 16.44 9.38
CA LEU A 25 20.98 16.41 7.98
C LEU A 25 21.22 17.74 7.26
N GLU A 26 21.04 18.87 7.94
CA GLU A 26 21.40 20.20 7.42
C GLU A 26 22.91 20.30 7.15
N ALA A 27 23.75 19.78 8.05
CA ALA A 27 25.19 19.72 7.84
C ALA A 27 25.57 18.80 6.66
N VAL A 28 24.88 17.66 6.50
CA VAL A 28 25.08 16.77 5.34
C VAL A 28 24.70 17.48 4.05
N VAL A 29 23.53 18.14 3.99
CA VAL A 29 23.10 18.91 2.82
C VAL A 29 24.07 20.04 2.47
N ALA A 30 24.66 20.69 3.47
CA ALA A 30 25.68 21.72 3.25
C ALA A 30 27.02 21.16 2.76
N ALA A 31 27.41 19.96 3.21
CA ALA A 31 28.67 19.32 2.85
C ALA A 31 28.64 18.62 1.49
N ARG A 32 27.50 18.05 1.09
CA ARG A 32 27.35 17.35 -0.20
C ARG A 32 27.34 18.33 -1.36
N ARG A 33 28.05 17.97 -2.44
CA ARG A 33 28.08 18.74 -3.70
C ARG A 33 26.85 18.49 -4.58
N ALA A 34 26.19 17.35 -4.38
CA ALA A 34 24.95 16.96 -5.03
C ALA A 34 23.73 17.37 -4.19
N PRO A 35 22.54 17.53 -4.78
CA PRO A 35 21.29 17.47 -4.02
C PRO A 35 21.21 16.17 -3.21
N VAL A 36 20.74 16.25 -1.98
CA VAL A 36 20.67 15.09 -1.09
C VAL A 36 19.28 14.46 -1.20
N HIS A 37 19.20 13.33 -1.90
CA HIS A 37 17.97 12.53 -1.93
C HIS A 37 17.66 11.95 -0.53
N THR A 38 16.38 11.72 -0.20
CA THR A 38 15.97 11.11 1.08
C THR A 38 16.74 9.81 1.40
N THR A 39 16.97 8.95 0.40
CA THR A 39 17.73 7.70 0.58
C THR A 39 19.22 7.93 0.84
N VAL A 40 19.81 8.98 0.23
CA VAL A 40 21.20 9.41 0.48
C VAL A 40 21.32 10.02 1.88
N ALA A 41 20.32 10.80 2.31
CA ALA A 41 20.23 11.29 3.70
C ALA A 41 20.10 10.15 4.70
N PHE A 42 19.28 9.14 4.40
CA PHE A 42 19.19 7.93 5.21
C PHE A 42 20.55 7.23 5.29
N ASN A 43 21.25 7.04 4.17
CA ASN A 43 22.59 6.45 4.17
C ASN A 43 23.58 7.22 5.01
N ALA A 44 23.53 8.55 4.95
CA ALA A 44 24.38 9.39 5.76
C ALA A 44 24.20 9.08 7.24
N VAL A 45 22.95 9.01 7.70
CA VAL A 45 22.63 8.75 9.11
C VAL A 45 22.91 7.28 9.48
N TYR A 46 22.52 6.34 8.63
CA TYR A 46 22.56 4.90 8.90
C TYR A 46 23.97 4.34 8.81
N PHE A 47 24.71 4.66 7.75
CA PHE A 47 26.09 4.20 7.52
C PHE A 47 27.15 5.15 8.10
N GLY A 48 26.75 6.32 8.63
CA GLY A 48 27.64 7.21 9.35
C GLY A 48 28.56 8.05 8.45
N TYR A 49 27.97 8.81 7.53
CA TYR A 49 28.67 9.79 6.71
C TYR A 49 29.21 10.94 7.57
N ASP A 50 30.44 11.36 7.31
CA ASP A 50 31.06 12.50 7.96
C ASP A 50 30.93 13.79 7.12
N PRO A 51 30.14 14.78 7.56
CA PRO A 51 30.07 16.08 6.89
C PRO A 51 31.38 16.88 7.02
N GLY A 52 32.31 16.50 7.91
CA GLY A 52 33.59 17.16 8.14
C GLY A 52 34.65 16.96 7.06
N GLY A 53 34.40 16.10 6.07
CA GLY A 53 35.24 15.97 4.86
C GLY A 53 35.69 14.56 4.50
N ASP A 54 35.62 13.61 5.44
CA ASP A 54 35.97 12.21 5.16
C ASP A 54 34.87 11.46 4.40
N GLY A 55 33.64 11.99 4.36
CA GLY A 55 32.49 11.29 3.79
C GLY A 55 32.27 9.93 4.46
N TYR A 56 32.15 8.86 3.67
CA TYR A 56 32.14 7.48 4.18
C TYR A 56 33.55 6.88 4.39
N GLY A 57 34.63 7.65 4.24
CA GLY A 57 36.01 7.14 4.37
C GLY A 57 36.34 6.58 5.75
N GLY A 58 35.68 7.08 6.80
CA GLY A 58 35.71 6.50 8.15
C GLY A 58 34.52 5.59 8.47
N SER A 59 33.61 5.39 7.52
CA SER A 59 32.45 4.51 7.70
C SER A 59 32.90 3.06 7.69
N PRO A 60 32.28 2.18 8.47
CA PRO A 60 32.74 0.82 8.59
C PRO A 60 32.06 -0.10 7.55
N LEU A 61 31.75 0.48 6.38
CA LEU A 61 31.28 -0.18 5.18
C LEU A 61 32.38 -1.05 4.59
N ARG A 62 32.01 -2.26 4.15
CA ARG A 62 32.91 -3.13 3.39
C ARG A 62 32.68 -2.90 1.90
N LEU A 63 33.68 -2.30 1.26
CA LEU A 63 33.60 -1.92 -0.16
C LEU A 63 33.43 -3.12 -1.11
N ASP A 64 33.86 -4.31 -0.68
CA ASP A 64 33.71 -5.55 -1.44
C ASP A 64 32.26 -6.05 -1.52
N ASP A 65 31.40 -5.62 -0.59
CA ASP A 65 29.98 -6.00 -0.52
C ASP A 65 29.12 -5.12 -1.45
N PHE A 66 29.74 -4.20 -2.21
CA PHE A 66 29.02 -3.30 -3.10
C PHE A 66 28.67 -3.99 -4.43
N PRO A 67 27.41 -3.89 -4.89
CA PRO A 67 27.01 -4.43 -6.18
C PRO A 67 27.85 -3.83 -7.31
N VAL A 68 28.24 -4.70 -8.25
CA VAL A 68 29.10 -4.33 -9.36
C VAL A 68 28.28 -3.80 -10.52
N VAL A 69 28.62 -2.60 -10.98
CA VAL A 69 28.08 -2.02 -12.22
C VAL A 69 29.08 -2.25 -13.34
N ALA A 70 28.68 -3.07 -14.31
CA ALA A 70 29.48 -3.44 -15.48
C ALA A 70 28.95 -2.80 -16.78
N ASP A 71 29.83 -2.69 -17.76
CA ASP A 71 29.57 -2.05 -19.06
C ASP A 71 28.48 -2.76 -19.90
N ARG A 72 27.51 -1.97 -20.41
CA ARG A 72 26.56 -2.24 -21.52
C ARG A 72 25.87 -3.62 -21.54
N ARG A 73 25.66 -4.23 -20.38
CA ARG A 73 24.73 -5.36 -20.23
C ARG A 73 23.45 -4.88 -19.59
N CYS A 74 22.38 -5.61 -19.88
CA CYS A 74 21.12 -5.43 -19.18
C CYS A 74 21.38 -5.54 -17.65
N ALA A 75 21.19 -4.45 -16.93
CA ALA A 75 21.48 -4.38 -15.49
C ALA A 75 20.17 -4.48 -14.68
N PRO A 76 20.23 -4.99 -13.43
CA PRO A 76 19.13 -4.81 -12.49
C PRO A 76 18.94 -3.31 -12.19
N PRO A 77 17.72 -2.88 -11.83
CA PRO A 77 17.46 -1.48 -11.48
C PRO A 77 18.27 -1.06 -10.26
N LEU A 78 18.95 0.08 -10.36
CA LEU A 78 19.69 0.68 -9.25
C LEU A 78 18.93 1.91 -8.75
N PRO A 79 18.49 1.92 -7.48
CA PRO A 79 17.84 3.09 -6.90
C PRO A 79 18.85 4.19 -6.55
N VAL A 80 18.34 5.41 -6.38
CA VAL A 80 19.11 6.49 -5.75
C VAL A 80 19.45 6.08 -4.31
N GLY A 81 20.68 6.33 -3.87
CA GLY A 81 21.24 5.84 -2.61
C GLY A 81 21.97 4.50 -2.73
N ALA A 82 21.90 3.80 -3.87
CA ALA A 82 22.69 2.58 -4.05
C ALA A 82 24.19 2.91 -4.00
N MET A 83 24.93 2.23 -3.13
CA MET A 83 26.39 2.26 -3.09
C MET A 83 26.92 1.17 -4.02
N VAL A 84 27.73 1.55 -5.00
CA VAL A 84 28.08 0.67 -6.12
C VAL A 84 29.58 0.64 -6.36
N ARG A 85 30.02 -0.47 -6.96
CA ARG A 85 31.38 -0.67 -7.47
C ARG A 85 31.37 -0.67 -9.00
N VAL A 86 31.85 0.38 -9.65
CA VAL A 86 31.96 0.45 -11.11
C VAL A 86 33.25 -0.24 -11.57
N ALA A 87 33.12 -1.30 -12.37
CA ALA A 87 34.24 -2.12 -12.80
C ALA A 87 35.01 -1.48 -13.97
N THR A 88 36.13 -0.79 -13.73
CA THR A 88 36.90 -0.08 -14.77
C THR A 88 38.01 -0.90 -15.46
N GLY A 89 38.13 -2.18 -15.14
CA GLY A 89 39.18 -3.07 -15.67
C GLY A 89 40.58 -2.86 -15.06
N SER A 90 40.77 -1.82 -14.26
CA SER A 90 41.91 -1.62 -13.35
C SER A 90 41.37 -1.63 -11.91
N ASP A 91 41.44 -0.50 -11.21
CA ASP A 91 40.88 -0.34 -9.87
C ASP A 91 39.35 -0.15 -9.90
N PRO A 92 38.60 -0.79 -8.99
CA PRO A 92 37.18 -0.53 -8.84
C PRO A 92 36.92 0.93 -8.43
N LEU A 93 35.91 1.56 -9.02
CA LEU A 93 35.44 2.86 -8.55
C LEU A 93 34.27 2.67 -7.61
N TYR A 94 34.32 3.33 -6.47
CA TYR A 94 33.23 3.34 -5.52
C TYR A 94 32.43 4.63 -5.70
N ALA A 95 31.12 4.50 -5.79
CA ALA A 95 30.22 5.64 -5.93
C ALA A 95 28.91 5.39 -5.19
N GLU A 96 28.28 6.47 -4.75
CA GLU A 96 26.88 6.47 -4.35
C GLU A 96 26.05 7.05 -5.50
N ILE A 97 24.98 6.38 -5.92
CA ILE A 97 24.08 6.92 -6.94
C ILE A 97 23.26 8.04 -6.30
N VAL A 98 23.50 9.29 -6.69
CA VAL A 98 22.83 10.46 -6.07
C VAL A 98 21.68 11.01 -6.88
N TYR A 99 21.54 10.58 -8.14
CA TYR A 99 20.44 10.99 -9.01
C TYR A 99 20.20 9.93 -10.10
N ARG A 100 18.94 9.80 -10.50
CA ARG A 100 18.48 8.88 -11.53
C ARG A 100 17.36 9.51 -12.35
N GLU A 101 17.38 9.27 -13.65
CA GLU A 101 16.30 9.65 -14.57
C GLU A 101 16.15 8.64 -15.71
N GLY A 102 14.98 8.67 -16.36
CA GLY A 102 14.76 7.99 -17.64
C GLY A 102 15.54 8.69 -18.75
N ALA A 103 16.12 7.90 -19.65
CA ALA A 103 16.86 8.39 -20.81
C ALA A 103 16.24 7.84 -22.10
N HIS A 104 14.94 8.11 -22.27
CA HIS A 104 14.17 7.61 -23.40
C HIS A 104 14.75 8.10 -24.76
N PRO A 105 15.01 7.20 -25.73
CA PRO A 105 15.76 7.53 -26.94
C PRO A 105 15.04 8.48 -27.91
N LYS A 106 13.72 8.67 -27.75
CA LYS A 106 12.94 9.61 -28.58
C LYS A 106 12.88 11.03 -28.03
N VAL A 107 13.53 11.32 -26.90
CA VAL A 107 13.66 12.69 -26.40
C VAL A 107 14.69 13.43 -27.25
N ALA A 108 14.29 14.56 -27.82
CA ALA A 108 15.15 15.34 -28.71
C ALA A 108 16.28 16.03 -27.91
N ALA A 109 17.43 16.26 -28.55
CA ALA A 109 18.58 16.91 -27.92
C ALA A 109 18.27 18.32 -27.39
N VAL A 110 17.28 19.01 -27.98
CA VAL A 110 16.85 20.37 -27.59
C VAL A 110 15.78 20.39 -26.49
N GLY A 111 15.33 19.23 -26.03
CA GLY A 111 14.34 19.07 -24.95
C GLY A 111 12.92 18.77 -25.41
N ASP A 112 12.62 18.75 -26.71
CA ASP A 112 11.27 18.40 -27.19
C ASP A 112 10.98 16.92 -26.98
N VAL A 113 9.82 16.62 -26.40
CA VAL A 113 9.39 15.26 -26.08
C VAL A 113 8.11 14.91 -26.86
N PRO A 114 8.04 13.75 -27.54
CA PRO A 114 6.78 13.25 -28.05
C PRO A 114 5.81 13.02 -26.88
N GLY A 115 4.60 13.61 -26.93
CA GLY A 115 3.69 13.63 -25.78
C GLY A 115 3.48 12.28 -25.10
N TRP A 116 3.36 11.21 -25.88
CA TRP A 116 3.16 9.85 -25.35
C TRP A 116 4.29 9.35 -24.43
N VAL A 117 5.52 9.87 -24.54
CA VAL A 117 6.65 9.46 -23.68
C VAL A 117 6.45 9.94 -22.24
N SER A 118 5.82 11.11 -22.07
CA SER A 118 5.59 11.71 -20.76
C SER A 118 4.54 10.94 -19.97
N GLY A 119 4.94 10.34 -18.83
CA GLY A 119 4.09 9.47 -18.02
C GLY A 119 3.92 8.05 -18.58
N ALA A 120 4.70 7.66 -19.59
CA ALA A 120 4.62 6.32 -20.16
C ALA A 120 5.10 5.27 -19.14
N PRO A 121 4.41 4.10 -19.05
CA PRO A 121 4.92 2.99 -18.26
C PRO A 121 6.23 2.45 -18.85
N VAL A 122 7.08 1.90 -17.98
CA VAL A 122 8.30 1.20 -18.37
C VAL A 122 7.99 0.14 -19.42
N GLY A 123 8.77 0.11 -20.50
CA GLY A 123 8.60 -0.84 -21.60
C GLY A 123 7.55 -0.44 -22.65
N ALA A 124 6.92 0.73 -22.55
CA ALA A 124 6.03 1.24 -23.60
C ALA A 124 6.76 1.34 -24.96
N GLU A 125 6.13 0.81 -26.01
CA GLU A 125 6.74 0.74 -27.36
C GLU A 125 6.33 1.91 -28.25
N GLY A 126 5.21 2.56 -27.91
CA GLY A 126 4.66 3.70 -28.63
C GLY A 126 3.32 4.18 -28.07
N PRO A 127 2.69 5.18 -28.72
CA PRO A 127 1.41 5.77 -28.29
C PRO A 127 0.35 4.69 -28.04
N GLY A 128 -0.21 4.66 -26.82
CA GLY A 128 -1.27 3.72 -26.43
C GLY A 128 -0.88 2.24 -26.43
N ARG A 129 0.41 1.90 -26.58
CA ARG A 129 0.91 0.52 -26.66
C ARG A 129 1.75 0.17 -25.43
N PRO A 130 1.11 -0.29 -24.33
CA PRO A 130 1.87 -0.83 -23.21
C PRO A 130 2.66 -2.06 -23.69
N GLY A 131 3.95 -2.14 -23.34
CA GLY A 131 4.79 -3.27 -23.73
C GLY A 131 4.23 -4.60 -23.21
N SER A 132 4.41 -5.68 -23.97
CA SER A 132 3.91 -7.02 -23.62
C SER A 132 4.89 -7.86 -22.80
N SER A 133 6.09 -7.34 -22.56
CA SER A 133 7.14 -8.05 -21.83
C SER A 133 6.80 -8.22 -20.35
N THR A 134 6.96 -9.44 -19.83
CA THR A 134 6.90 -9.74 -18.39
C THR A 134 8.07 -9.13 -17.62
N ALA A 135 9.18 -8.82 -18.30
CA ALA A 135 10.32 -8.10 -17.76
C ALA A 135 10.52 -6.81 -18.57
N PRO A 136 9.79 -5.73 -18.26
CA PRO A 136 9.85 -4.50 -19.04
C PRO A 136 11.23 -3.84 -18.89
N GLY A 137 11.72 -3.27 -19.99
CA GLY A 137 13.02 -2.62 -20.05
C GLY A 137 12.92 -1.11 -20.24
N ARG A 138 13.91 -0.38 -19.72
CA ARG A 138 14.05 1.07 -19.92
C ARG A 138 15.52 1.46 -19.92
N ARG A 139 15.86 2.51 -20.65
CA ARG A 139 17.17 3.15 -20.56
C ARG A 139 17.16 4.20 -19.45
N GLU A 140 18.14 4.16 -18.56
CA GLU A 140 18.27 5.08 -17.44
C GLU A 140 19.63 5.76 -17.44
N LEU A 141 19.64 7.01 -16.97
CA LEU A 141 20.85 7.75 -16.66
C LEU A 141 21.02 7.80 -15.14
N LEU A 142 22.18 7.35 -14.67
CA LEU A 142 22.58 7.38 -13.27
C LEU A 142 23.71 8.39 -13.09
N VAL A 143 23.62 9.21 -12.05
CA VAL A 143 24.67 10.14 -11.66
C VAL A 143 25.38 9.60 -10.42
N PRO A 144 26.57 9.01 -10.58
CA PRO A 144 27.40 8.57 -9.46
C PRO A 144 28.12 9.76 -8.80
N ASP A 145 28.16 9.76 -7.46
CA ASP A 145 29.05 10.61 -6.66
C ASP A 145 30.31 9.83 -6.28
N PHE A 146 31.38 10.02 -7.06
CA PHE A 146 32.69 9.39 -6.83
C PHE A 146 33.46 9.96 -5.62
N HIS A 147 32.93 11.01 -4.98
CA HIS A 147 33.56 11.64 -3.82
C HIS A 147 32.89 11.26 -2.48
N ALA A 148 31.82 10.46 -2.52
CA ALA A 148 31.07 10.07 -1.33
C ALA A 148 31.92 9.34 -0.28
N PHE A 149 32.97 8.63 -0.69
CA PHE A 149 33.85 7.83 0.18
C PHE A 149 35.14 8.54 0.62
N GLY A 150 35.16 9.87 0.48
CA GLY A 150 36.29 10.69 0.92
C GLY A 150 37.49 10.70 -0.03
N PRO A 151 38.53 11.47 0.30
CA PRO A 151 39.65 11.74 -0.60
C PRO A 151 40.53 10.51 -0.89
N ALA A 152 40.61 9.54 0.04
CA ALA A 152 41.44 8.34 -0.12
C ALA A 152 40.95 7.41 -1.25
N LEU A 153 39.64 7.40 -1.50
CA LEU A 153 38.99 6.57 -2.51
C LEU A 153 38.48 7.41 -3.71
N SER A 154 38.63 8.73 -3.65
CA SER A 154 38.29 9.64 -4.73
C SER A 154 39.27 9.54 -5.89
N LEU A 155 38.77 9.68 -7.11
CA LEU A 155 39.62 9.75 -8.30
C LEU A 155 40.39 11.06 -8.38
N SER A 156 41.64 10.97 -8.84
CA SER A 156 42.35 12.16 -9.32
C SER A 156 41.69 12.70 -10.61
N PRO A 157 41.79 14.02 -10.88
CA PRO A 157 41.25 14.62 -12.10
C PRO A 157 41.76 13.93 -13.39
N THR A 158 43.02 13.49 -13.38
CA THR A 158 43.64 12.78 -14.51
C THR A 158 43.03 11.40 -14.74
N GLN A 159 42.73 10.65 -13.68
CA GLN A 159 42.07 9.34 -13.79
C GLN A 159 40.64 9.49 -14.32
N LEU A 160 39.89 10.46 -13.80
CA LEU A 160 38.53 10.76 -14.26
C LEU A 160 38.52 11.17 -15.74
N GLN A 161 39.45 12.03 -16.16
CA GLN A 161 39.59 12.44 -17.56
C GLN A 161 39.89 11.25 -18.50
N ARG A 162 40.73 10.30 -18.07
CA ARG A 162 41.03 9.08 -18.84
C ARG A 162 39.78 8.21 -19.02
N LEU A 163 38.98 8.03 -17.97
CA LEU A 163 37.74 7.25 -18.01
C LEU A 163 36.72 7.87 -18.96
N ARG A 164 36.54 9.20 -18.89
CA ARG A 164 35.67 9.96 -19.79
C ARG A 164 36.08 9.86 -21.25
N THR A 165 37.39 9.90 -21.51
CA THR A 165 37.92 9.77 -22.88
C THR A 165 37.61 8.40 -23.47
N ARG A 166 37.63 7.34 -22.64
CA ARG A 166 37.34 5.96 -23.07
C ARG A 166 35.84 5.70 -23.31
N ARG A 167 34.92 6.47 -22.70
CA ARG A 167 33.45 6.36 -22.83
C ARG A 167 32.87 4.96 -22.66
N ARG A 168 33.56 4.13 -21.88
CA ARG A 168 33.22 2.72 -21.70
C ARG A 168 32.29 2.50 -20.51
N TRP A 169 32.56 3.17 -19.39
CA TRP A 169 31.81 2.99 -18.14
C TRP A 169 31.01 4.23 -17.74
N ILE A 170 31.57 5.40 -18.02
CA ILE A 170 30.93 6.71 -17.86
C ILE A 170 30.90 7.43 -19.21
N ASN A 171 29.89 8.25 -19.45
CA ASN A 171 29.77 9.08 -20.64
C ASN A 171 30.67 10.34 -20.52
N GLU A 172 30.57 11.26 -21.50
CA GLU A 172 31.35 12.52 -21.48
C GLU A 172 31.08 13.39 -20.25
N ASP A 173 29.86 13.31 -19.74
CA ASP A 173 29.30 14.08 -18.63
C ASP A 173 29.54 13.39 -17.28
N GLU A 174 30.31 12.30 -17.23
CA GLU A 174 30.60 11.51 -16.02
C GLU A 174 29.39 10.75 -15.46
N HIS A 175 28.39 10.47 -16.29
CA HIS A 175 27.20 9.68 -15.93
C HIS A 175 27.26 8.25 -16.47
N VAL A 176 26.53 7.34 -15.84
CA VAL A 176 26.38 5.96 -16.31
C VAL A 176 25.03 5.84 -17.01
N VAL A 177 25.02 5.41 -18.27
CA VAL A 177 23.78 5.11 -19.02
C VAL A 177 23.64 3.61 -19.14
N VAL A 178 22.55 3.07 -18.60
CA VAL A 178 22.29 1.63 -18.52
C VAL A 178 20.95 1.28 -19.15
N ASP A 179 20.88 0.13 -19.81
CA ASP A 179 19.62 -0.49 -20.19
C ASP A 179 19.21 -1.43 -19.04
N VAL A 180 18.13 -1.09 -18.35
CA VAL A 180 17.62 -1.77 -17.16
C VAL A 180 16.49 -2.71 -17.55
N ARG A 181 16.41 -3.89 -16.92
CA ARG A 181 15.21 -4.74 -16.94
C ARG A 181 14.67 -4.93 -15.55
N TYR A 182 13.39 -4.65 -15.41
CA TYR A 182 12.67 -4.91 -14.17
C TYR A 182 12.17 -6.35 -14.15
N PRO A 183 12.20 -7.03 -12.99
CA PRO A 183 11.68 -8.40 -12.86
C PRO A 183 10.19 -8.52 -13.17
N SER A 184 9.38 -7.47 -12.92
CA SER A 184 7.97 -7.43 -13.27
C SER A 184 7.48 -6.01 -13.56
N PRO A 185 6.28 -5.85 -14.18
CA PRO A 185 5.65 -4.55 -14.37
C PRO A 185 5.29 -3.83 -13.06
N ASP A 186 5.02 -4.58 -11.98
CA ASP A 186 4.74 -4.01 -10.67
C ASP A 186 6.00 -3.42 -10.04
N GLU A 187 7.13 -4.12 -10.17
CA GLU A 187 8.41 -3.61 -9.69
C GLU A 187 8.83 -2.34 -10.44
N ALA A 188 8.51 -2.27 -11.74
CA ALA A 188 8.77 -1.11 -12.58
C ALA A 188 7.92 0.12 -12.22
N ARG A 189 6.83 -0.06 -11.46
CA ARG A 189 5.93 1.01 -11.00
C ARG A 189 6.20 1.46 -9.56
N ARG A 190 7.11 0.81 -8.84
CA ARG A 190 7.44 1.18 -7.45
C ARG A 190 8.01 2.59 -7.41
N ASP A 191 7.66 3.33 -6.36
CA ASP A 191 8.29 4.62 -6.05
C ASP A 191 9.76 4.44 -5.64
N ASP A 192 10.51 5.54 -5.67
CA ASP A 192 11.96 5.53 -5.42
C ASP A 192 12.33 5.03 -4.02
N LEU A 193 11.50 5.32 -3.00
CA LEU A 193 11.78 4.89 -1.62
C LEU A 193 11.52 3.40 -1.45
N THR A 194 10.40 2.88 -1.96
CA THR A 194 10.11 1.45 -1.94
C THR A 194 11.16 0.67 -2.74
N ALA A 195 11.55 1.15 -3.92
CA ALA A 195 12.61 0.53 -4.70
C ALA A 195 13.96 0.49 -3.96
N TYR A 196 14.26 1.53 -3.17
CA TYR A 196 15.45 1.56 -2.31
C TYR A 196 15.40 0.55 -1.16
N VAL A 197 14.25 0.43 -0.49
CA VAL A 197 14.06 -0.57 0.59
C VAL A 197 14.22 -1.98 0.05
N GLU A 198 13.60 -2.32 -1.07
CA GLU A 198 13.77 -3.65 -1.68
C GLU A 198 15.22 -3.90 -2.09
N HIS A 199 15.92 -2.89 -2.62
CA HIS A 199 17.35 -3.01 -2.92
C HIS A 199 18.18 -3.33 -1.68
N LEU A 200 17.93 -2.66 -0.56
CA LEU A 200 18.63 -2.93 0.71
C LEU A 200 18.32 -4.31 1.28
N LEU A 201 17.07 -4.80 1.16
CA LEU A 201 16.68 -6.10 1.70
C LEU A 201 17.11 -7.29 0.83
N THR A 202 17.40 -7.04 -0.45
CA THR A 202 17.78 -8.07 -1.43
C THR A 202 19.24 -7.96 -1.85
N THR A 203 19.58 -6.93 -2.64
CA THR A 203 20.88 -6.79 -3.32
C THR A 203 21.98 -6.30 -2.37
N ALA A 204 21.65 -5.35 -1.50
CA ALA A 204 22.57 -4.74 -0.55
C ALA A 204 22.35 -5.25 0.89
N ARG A 205 21.78 -6.46 1.04
CA ARG A 205 21.43 -7.03 2.35
C ARG A 205 22.63 -7.18 3.27
N GLU A 206 23.78 -7.54 2.71
CA GLU A 206 25.04 -7.68 3.47
C GLU A 206 25.50 -6.32 4.04
N GLN A 207 25.31 -5.23 3.29
CA GLN A 207 25.62 -3.87 3.76
C GLN A 207 24.68 -3.48 4.90
N LEU A 208 23.37 -3.74 4.74
CA LEU A 208 22.36 -3.42 5.73
C LEU A 208 22.56 -4.16 7.05
N LEU A 209 22.92 -5.45 7.00
CA LEU A 209 23.05 -6.32 8.18
C LEU A 209 24.49 -6.40 8.72
N SER A 210 25.42 -5.65 8.13
CA SER A 210 26.82 -5.62 8.56
C SER A 210 26.93 -5.30 10.05
N PRO A 211 27.73 -6.03 10.85
CA PRO A 211 27.92 -5.74 12.29
C PRO A 211 28.56 -4.38 12.55
N PHE A 212 29.11 -3.81 11.50
CA PHE A 212 29.84 -2.57 11.54
C PHE A 212 28.94 -1.36 11.44
N VAL A 213 27.70 -1.48 10.97
CA VAL A 213 26.81 -0.32 10.91
C VAL A 213 26.64 0.30 12.30
N PRO A 214 26.56 1.65 12.40
CA PRO A 214 26.38 2.35 13.66
C PRO A 214 25.33 1.76 14.60
N VAL A 215 24.23 1.21 14.05
CA VAL A 215 23.15 0.57 14.80
C VAL A 215 22.47 -0.55 14.01
N SER A 216 22.23 -1.68 14.66
CA SER A 216 21.53 -2.82 14.04
C SER A 216 20.08 -2.46 13.70
N LEU A 217 19.67 -2.68 12.45
CA LEU A 217 18.27 -2.46 12.05
C LEU A 217 17.33 -3.38 12.84
N ALA A 218 17.68 -4.66 13.00
CA ALA A 218 16.85 -5.62 13.73
C ALA A 218 16.63 -5.20 15.20
N GLU A 219 17.62 -4.57 15.83
CA GLU A 219 17.47 -4.04 17.20
C GLU A 219 16.60 -2.77 17.24
N LEU A 220 16.70 -1.91 16.22
CA LEU A 220 15.83 -0.73 16.13
C LEU A 220 14.36 -1.12 15.93
N VAL A 221 14.11 -2.12 15.09
CA VAL A 221 12.75 -2.61 14.80
C VAL A 221 12.23 -3.49 15.96
N GLY A 222 13.12 -4.25 16.61
CA GLY A 222 12.75 -5.22 17.65
C GLY A 222 12.36 -6.60 17.11
N GLU A 223 12.51 -6.83 15.81
CA GLU A 223 12.27 -8.12 15.15
C GLU A 223 13.21 -8.34 13.95
N THR A 224 13.26 -9.57 13.45
CA THR A 224 14.14 -9.99 12.35
C THR A 224 13.35 -10.45 11.11
N SER A 225 12.01 -10.35 11.14
CA SER A 225 11.17 -10.71 9.99
C SER A 225 11.43 -9.75 8.82
N ASP A 226 11.45 -10.25 7.58
CA ASP A 226 11.68 -9.38 6.43
C ASP A 226 10.59 -8.31 6.28
N ASP A 227 9.35 -8.62 6.65
CA ASP A 227 8.24 -7.66 6.67
C ASP A 227 8.42 -6.59 7.75
N GLY A 228 8.88 -6.97 8.93
CA GLY A 228 9.23 -6.03 10.00
C GLY A 228 10.37 -5.10 9.62
N LEU A 229 11.44 -5.65 9.04
CA LEU A 229 12.59 -4.88 8.54
C LEU A 229 12.18 -3.92 7.42
N ARG A 230 11.31 -4.37 6.50
CA ARG A 230 10.74 -3.54 5.43
C ARG A 230 9.92 -2.38 5.99
N ALA A 231 8.98 -2.67 6.88
CA ALA A 231 8.15 -1.64 7.52
C ALA A 231 9.01 -0.64 8.30
N GLY A 232 10.03 -1.13 9.00
CA GLY A 232 10.94 -0.31 9.76
C GLY A 232 11.83 0.60 8.90
N LEU A 233 12.34 0.12 7.78
CA LEU A 233 13.08 0.94 6.81
C LEU A 233 12.20 2.03 6.21
N LEU A 234 10.95 1.71 5.84
CA LEU A 234 10.00 2.70 5.34
C LEU A 234 9.70 3.79 6.38
N GLY A 235 9.52 3.42 7.65
CA GLY A 235 9.33 4.40 8.72
C GLY A 235 10.57 5.26 9.01
N LEU A 236 11.77 4.71 8.89
CA LEU A 236 13.01 5.48 8.98
C LEU A 236 13.15 6.47 7.82
N LEU A 237 12.85 6.05 6.59
CA LEU A 237 12.84 6.93 5.41
C LEU A 237 11.79 8.03 5.54
N ASP A 238 10.60 7.70 6.05
CA ASP A 238 9.56 8.68 6.35
C ASP A 238 10.03 9.71 7.38
N THR A 239 10.68 9.27 8.46
CA THR A 239 11.28 10.16 9.46
C THR A 239 12.32 11.09 8.85
N VAL A 240 13.25 10.57 8.06
CA VAL A 240 14.29 11.37 7.39
C VAL A 240 13.66 12.40 6.44
N ARG A 241 12.67 11.98 5.66
CA ARG A 241 11.90 12.88 4.77
C ARG A 241 11.22 13.99 5.56
N GLY A 242 10.43 13.64 6.58
CA GLY A 242 9.71 14.63 7.39
C GLY A 242 10.64 15.61 8.10
N VAL A 243 11.82 15.14 8.55
CA VAL A 243 12.84 16.04 9.12
C VAL A 243 13.41 16.99 8.07
N LEU A 244 13.71 16.52 6.85
CA LEU A 244 14.19 17.42 5.78
C LEU A 244 13.12 18.43 5.36
N ASP A 245 11.86 18.00 5.24
CA ASP A 245 10.75 18.86 4.83
C ASP A 245 10.37 19.90 5.90
N SER A 246 10.66 19.64 7.18
CA SER A 246 10.45 20.60 8.28
C SER A 246 11.58 21.64 8.43
N SER A 247 12.70 21.48 7.72
CA SER A 247 13.84 22.41 7.80
C SER A 247 13.50 23.76 7.18
N ALA A 248 13.81 24.83 7.93
CA ALA A 248 13.77 26.20 7.39
C ALA A 248 15.00 26.52 6.50
N MET A 249 16.10 25.79 6.63
CA MET A 249 17.36 26.04 5.91
C MET A 249 17.45 25.28 4.58
N VAL A 250 16.69 24.20 4.46
CA VAL A 250 16.63 23.33 3.29
C VAL A 250 15.35 23.61 2.50
N ARG A 251 15.39 23.24 1.22
CA ARG A 251 14.24 23.19 0.34
C ARG A 251 14.29 21.91 -0.47
N THR A 252 13.14 21.26 -0.63
CA THR A 252 13.01 19.99 -1.34
C THR A 252 12.37 20.15 -2.72
N TRP A 253 12.81 19.32 -3.66
CA TRP A 253 12.15 19.05 -4.94
C TRP A 253 11.95 17.54 -5.07
N GLY A 254 10.71 17.09 -4.94
CA GLY A 254 10.44 15.68 -4.68
C GLY A 254 11.22 15.23 -3.43
N HIS A 255 12.05 14.20 -3.59
CA HIS A 255 12.90 13.67 -2.52
C HIS A 255 14.27 14.35 -2.42
N TYR A 256 14.59 15.34 -3.24
CA TYR A 256 15.91 15.97 -3.30
C TYR A 256 15.97 17.26 -2.48
N ALA A 257 16.76 17.24 -1.40
CA ALA A 257 17.04 18.37 -0.54
C ALA A 257 18.24 19.20 -1.04
N MET A 258 18.07 20.53 -1.03
CA MET A 258 19.12 21.50 -1.31
C MET A 258 19.09 22.62 -0.28
N SER A 259 20.25 23.20 0.06
CA SER A 259 20.26 24.36 0.95
C SER A 259 19.68 25.60 0.25
N ARG A 260 18.91 26.38 0.99
CA ARG A 260 18.37 27.66 0.49
C ARG A 260 19.46 28.65 0.12
N SER A 261 20.60 28.62 0.83
CA SER A 261 21.77 29.43 0.50
C SER A 261 22.37 29.07 -0.86
N SER A 262 22.43 27.78 -1.22
CA SER A 262 22.88 27.29 -2.53
C SER A 262 21.93 27.73 -3.65
N LEU A 263 20.62 27.66 -3.40
CA LEU A 263 19.59 28.14 -4.33
C LEU A 263 19.68 29.66 -4.54
N ALA A 264 19.77 30.43 -3.47
CA ALA A 264 19.91 31.89 -3.54
C ALA A 264 21.19 32.32 -4.27
N LYS A 265 22.32 31.63 -3.99
CA LYS A 265 23.58 31.87 -4.70
C LYS A 265 23.46 31.58 -6.20
N CYS A 266 22.79 30.49 -6.57
CA CYS A 266 22.54 30.16 -7.98
C CYS A 266 21.65 31.21 -8.66
N TRP A 267 20.63 31.71 -7.96
CA TRP A 267 19.72 32.72 -8.48
C TRP A 267 20.40 34.07 -8.76
N GLY A 268 21.40 34.42 -7.94
CA GLY A 268 22.24 35.61 -8.13
C GLY A 268 23.43 35.43 -9.07
N ASP A 269 23.70 34.22 -9.54
CA ASP A 269 24.79 33.94 -10.49
C ASP A 269 24.38 34.38 -11.91
N THR A 270 25.24 35.13 -12.59
CA THR A 270 25.06 35.57 -13.99
C THR A 270 25.84 34.69 -14.98
N GLY A 271 26.59 33.71 -14.49
CA GLY A 271 27.28 32.72 -15.30
C GLY A 271 26.34 31.63 -15.86
N PRO A 272 26.89 30.64 -16.59
CA PRO A 272 26.12 29.55 -17.17
C PRO A 272 25.30 28.79 -16.13
N LEU A 273 24.03 28.56 -16.44
CA LEU A 273 23.00 27.95 -15.57
C LEU A 273 22.70 28.77 -14.30
N GLY A 274 23.06 30.05 -14.29
CA GLY A 274 22.69 31.01 -13.26
C GLY A 274 21.23 31.49 -13.40
N GLY A 275 20.86 32.51 -12.64
CA GLY A 275 19.48 32.99 -12.55
C GLY A 275 18.89 33.43 -13.90
N ASP A 276 19.69 34.05 -14.77
CA ASP A 276 19.23 34.53 -16.09
C ASP A 276 18.87 33.36 -17.03
N ASP A 277 19.69 32.30 -17.02
CA ASP A 277 19.43 31.09 -17.80
C ASP A 277 18.19 30.36 -17.29
N LEU A 278 18.02 30.27 -15.96
CA LEU A 278 16.84 29.61 -15.36
C LEU A 278 15.55 30.41 -15.59
N ARG A 279 15.59 31.75 -15.57
CA ARG A 279 14.46 32.60 -16.00
C ARG A 279 14.15 32.42 -17.48
N SER A 280 15.17 32.35 -18.32
CA SER A 280 15.03 32.12 -19.76
C SER A 280 14.43 30.73 -20.05
N LEU A 281 14.79 29.71 -19.27
CA LEU A 281 14.18 28.39 -19.30
C LEU A 281 12.68 28.46 -18.99
N ALA A 282 12.30 29.13 -17.89
CA ALA A 282 10.90 29.28 -17.50
C ALA A 282 10.07 30.00 -18.58
N ALA A 283 10.57 31.12 -19.11
CA ALA A 283 9.92 31.84 -20.20
C ALA A 283 9.85 31.04 -21.51
N ALA A 284 10.76 30.09 -21.72
CA ALA A 284 10.72 29.20 -22.89
C ALA A 284 9.65 28.12 -22.73
N VAL A 285 9.52 27.53 -21.54
CA VAL A 285 8.45 26.56 -21.23
C VAL A 285 7.08 27.24 -21.35
N GLU A 286 6.93 28.44 -20.78
CA GLU A 286 5.68 29.21 -20.82
C GLU A 286 5.21 29.50 -22.25
N ARG A 287 6.14 29.82 -23.16
CA ARG A 287 5.82 30.17 -24.55
C ARG A 287 5.84 28.98 -25.50
N ALA A 288 6.16 27.77 -25.04
CA ALA A 288 6.34 26.60 -25.90
C ALA A 288 5.09 26.23 -26.70
N ALA A 289 3.89 26.48 -26.14
CA ALA A 289 2.61 26.20 -26.79
C ALA A 289 1.96 27.43 -27.45
N VAL A 290 2.58 28.62 -27.38
CA VAL A 290 1.99 29.85 -27.90
C VAL A 290 2.15 29.91 -29.43
N PRO A 291 1.06 30.05 -30.22
CA PRO A 291 1.15 30.08 -31.68
C PRO A 291 1.96 31.27 -32.22
N MET A 292 2.96 31.02 -33.08
CA MET A 292 3.83 32.08 -33.62
C MET A 292 3.18 32.99 -34.69
N ARG A 293 2.03 32.63 -35.29
CA ARG A 293 1.34 33.46 -36.30
C ARG A 293 -0.18 33.34 -36.22
N ARG A 294 -0.86 34.45 -35.90
CA ARG A 294 -2.31 34.64 -36.04
C ARG A 294 -2.72 34.72 -37.52
N ARG A 295 -2.82 33.59 -38.23
CA ARG A 295 -3.54 33.56 -39.51
C ARG A 295 -5.00 33.19 -39.23
N ARG A 296 -5.90 34.10 -39.58
CA ARG A 296 -7.37 34.00 -39.45
C ARG A 296 -7.85 32.55 -39.61
N GLY A 297 -8.28 31.94 -38.50
CA GLY A 297 -8.79 30.57 -38.39
C GLY A 297 -8.82 30.19 -36.91
N LEU A 298 -9.78 29.34 -36.51
CA LEU A 298 -9.97 28.86 -35.12
C LEU A 298 -8.63 28.42 -34.50
N ASP A 299 -8.35 28.86 -33.26
CA ASP A 299 -7.16 28.48 -32.50
C ASP A 299 -7.18 26.96 -32.25
N ALA A 300 -6.45 26.21 -33.07
CA ALA A 300 -6.26 24.78 -32.84
C ALA A 300 -5.44 24.61 -31.56
N PRO A 301 -5.83 23.69 -30.65
CA PRO A 301 -5.11 23.48 -29.41
C PRO A 301 -3.68 22.98 -29.70
N VAL A 302 -2.69 23.62 -29.08
CA VAL A 302 -1.27 23.27 -29.18
C VAL A 302 -0.80 22.76 -27.83
N THR A 303 -0.11 21.63 -27.83
CA THR A 303 0.52 21.06 -26.63
C THR A 303 1.99 20.82 -26.91
N ALA A 304 2.86 21.28 -26.01
CA ALA A 304 4.30 21.05 -26.05
C ALA A 304 4.75 20.37 -24.75
N TYR A 305 5.69 19.44 -24.85
CA TYR A 305 6.30 18.74 -23.73
C TYR A 305 7.81 19.02 -23.74
N THR A 306 8.32 19.58 -22.65
CA THR A 306 9.71 20.02 -22.52
C THR A 306 10.42 19.23 -21.43
N ALA A 307 11.43 18.45 -21.80
CA ALA A 307 12.34 17.78 -20.87
C ALA A 307 13.45 18.73 -20.40
N ILE A 308 13.64 18.84 -19.09
CA ILE A 308 14.57 19.81 -18.48
C ILE A 308 16.04 19.42 -18.71
N GLY A 309 16.40 18.15 -18.56
CA GLY A 309 17.78 17.68 -18.65
C GLY A 309 18.46 18.03 -19.98
N PRO A 310 17.89 17.66 -21.15
CA PRO A 310 18.41 18.07 -22.46
C PRO A 310 18.35 19.58 -22.69
N ARG A 311 17.32 20.27 -22.17
CA ARG A 311 17.18 21.72 -22.32
C ARG A 311 18.31 22.50 -21.64
N LEU A 312 18.76 22.05 -20.47
CA LEU A 312 19.89 22.64 -19.76
C LEU A 312 21.19 22.59 -20.58
N ARG A 313 21.38 21.58 -21.43
CA ARG A 313 22.56 21.45 -22.30
C ARG A 313 22.62 22.50 -23.40
N GLN A 314 21.51 23.19 -23.68
CA GLN A 314 21.42 24.22 -24.72
C GLN A 314 21.95 25.58 -24.28
N PHE A 315 22.18 25.79 -22.98
CA PHE A 315 22.73 27.05 -22.48
C PHE A 315 24.22 27.18 -22.80
N PRO A 316 24.69 28.33 -23.33
CA PRO A 316 26.10 28.56 -23.59
C PRO A 316 26.96 28.35 -22.34
N GLY A 317 28.01 27.54 -22.45
CA GLY A 317 28.93 27.25 -21.33
C GLY A 317 28.41 26.26 -20.29
N ALA A 318 27.20 25.68 -20.46
CA ALA A 318 26.63 24.72 -19.51
C ALA A 318 27.40 23.39 -19.42
N LYS A 319 28.11 22.98 -20.49
CA LYS A 319 28.76 21.66 -20.59
C LYS A 319 29.65 21.32 -19.39
N GLU A 320 30.42 22.27 -18.88
CA GLU A 320 31.29 22.04 -17.72
C GLU A 320 30.52 21.92 -16.41
N LYS A 321 29.41 22.68 -16.26
CA LYS A 321 28.56 22.69 -15.06
C LYS A 321 27.68 21.45 -14.94
N LEU A 322 27.35 20.82 -16.06
CA LEU A 322 26.52 19.61 -16.15
C LEU A 322 27.33 18.30 -15.99
N ARG A 323 28.59 18.37 -15.56
CA ARG A 323 29.39 17.15 -15.30
C ARG A 323 29.12 16.58 -13.92
N GLY A 324 29.12 15.24 -13.86
CA GLY A 324 28.95 14.46 -12.64
C GLY A 324 27.71 14.93 -11.87
N VAL A 325 27.89 15.12 -10.57
CA VAL A 325 26.83 15.58 -9.65
C VAL A 325 26.31 16.98 -9.95
N GLY A 326 27.03 17.79 -10.75
CA GLY A 326 26.60 19.11 -11.18
C GLY A 326 25.34 19.06 -12.05
N TYR A 327 25.15 17.98 -12.83
CA TYR A 327 23.92 17.73 -13.58
C TYR A 327 22.70 17.63 -12.67
N ALA A 328 22.76 16.78 -11.64
CA ALA A 328 21.68 16.59 -10.68
C ALA A 328 21.32 17.91 -9.99
N ALA A 329 22.33 18.68 -9.58
CA ALA A 329 22.12 20.02 -9.00
C ALA A 329 21.40 20.96 -9.97
N ALA A 330 21.83 21.02 -11.23
CA ALA A 330 21.22 21.88 -12.24
C ALA A 330 19.76 21.49 -12.52
N VAL A 331 19.47 20.20 -12.66
CA VAL A 331 18.11 19.68 -12.89
C VAL A 331 17.18 20.01 -11.71
N CYS A 332 17.58 19.71 -10.48
CA CYS A 332 16.77 20.02 -9.31
C CYS A 332 16.52 21.53 -9.18
N ARG A 333 17.54 22.37 -9.42
CA ARG A 333 17.40 23.83 -9.38
C ARG A 333 16.44 24.35 -10.45
N ALA A 334 16.57 23.89 -11.69
CA ALA A 334 15.69 24.29 -12.77
C ALA A 334 14.22 23.95 -12.48
N ASN A 335 13.95 22.75 -11.97
CA ASN A 335 12.59 22.38 -11.60
C ASN A 335 12.05 23.19 -10.41
N VAL A 336 12.88 23.49 -9.40
CA VAL A 336 12.49 24.39 -8.30
C VAL A 336 12.15 25.79 -8.84
N THR A 337 12.96 26.33 -9.75
CA THR A 337 12.69 27.63 -10.38
C THR A 337 11.38 27.61 -11.17
N LEU A 338 11.16 26.57 -11.98
CA LEU A 338 9.91 26.43 -12.74
C LEU A 338 8.70 26.35 -11.80
N ALA A 339 8.81 25.59 -10.71
CA ALA A 339 7.77 25.51 -9.70
C ALA A 339 7.50 26.85 -9.02
N ASP A 340 8.53 27.67 -8.77
CA ASP A 340 8.38 29.02 -8.23
C ASP A 340 7.66 29.95 -9.21
N VAL A 341 8.07 29.96 -10.48
CA VAL A 341 7.43 30.77 -11.53
C VAL A 341 5.97 30.37 -11.70
N VAL A 342 5.68 29.06 -11.76
CA VAL A 342 4.31 28.57 -11.88
C VAL A 342 3.46 28.93 -10.67
N ARG A 343 4.00 28.88 -9.45
CA ARG A 343 3.25 29.29 -8.25
C ARG A 343 3.09 30.80 -8.11
N GLY A 344 4.07 31.59 -8.54
CA GLY A 344 4.10 33.04 -8.36
C GLY A 344 3.37 33.81 -9.46
N ASP A 345 3.52 33.38 -10.71
CA ASP A 345 3.15 34.18 -11.89
C ASP A 345 1.90 33.64 -12.61
N SER A 346 1.21 32.65 -12.02
CA SER A 346 0.05 32.01 -12.65
C SER A 346 -1.05 31.65 -11.64
N ASP A 347 -2.30 31.57 -12.12
CA ASP A 347 -3.41 31.02 -11.33
C ASP A 347 -3.47 29.50 -11.53
N ARG A 348 -2.87 28.75 -10.60
CA ARG A 348 -2.82 27.28 -10.62
C ARG A 348 -2.32 26.73 -11.97
N GLY A 349 -1.24 27.31 -12.49
CA GLY A 349 -0.61 26.94 -13.75
C GLY A 349 -1.15 27.67 -14.98
N LEU A 350 -2.22 28.46 -14.87
CA LEU A 350 -2.76 29.25 -15.99
C LEU A 350 -2.13 30.65 -16.03
N PHE A 351 -1.39 30.92 -17.10
CA PHE A 351 -0.71 32.21 -17.32
C PHE A 351 -1.60 33.19 -18.09
N GLU A 352 -1.31 34.49 -17.97
CA GLU A 352 -2.03 35.56 -18.67
C GLU A 352 -2.01 35.41 -20.20
N ASN A 353 -0.98 34.75 -20.73
CA ASN A 353 -0.86 34.44 -22.15
C ASN A 353 -1.86 33.36 -22.65
N GLY A 354 -2.70 32.84 -21.74
CA GLY A 354 -3.70 31.82 -22.01
C GLY A 354 -3.16 30.39 -22.04
N SER A 355 -1.89 30.17 -21.72
CA SER A 355 -1.28 28.84 -21.67
C SER A 355 -1.35 28.26 -20.27
N ARG A 356 -1.63 26.96 -20.18
CA ARG A 356 -1.55 26.19 -18.93
C ARG A 356 -0.24 25.42 -18.90
N ILE A 357 0.56 25.65 -17.85
CA ILE A 357 1.81 24.95 -17.58
C ILE A 357 1.60 24.01 -16.40
N THR A 358 1.91 22.73 -16.59
CA THR A 358 1.82 21.70 -15.55
C THR A 358 3.02 20.76 -15.61
N PHE A 359 3.44 20.25 -14.46
CA PHE A 359 4.42 19.18 -14.37
C PHE A 359 3.76 17.85 -14.76
N ASP A 360 4.36 17.11 -15.70
CA ASP A 360 3.71 15.94 -16.30
C ASP A 360 4.42 14.63 -15.98
N ASP A 361 5.75 14.62 -15.93
CA ASP A 361 6.55 13.44 -15.61
C ASP A 361 7.72 13.83 -14.70
N ALA A 362 7.88 13.14 -13.57
CA ALA A 362 8.95 13.39 -12.61
C ALA A 362 10.28 12.70 -12.93
N PHE A 363 10.25 11.66 -13.77
CA PHE A 363 11.34 10.72 -13.93
C PHE A 363 12.05 10.85 -15.28
N GLU A 364 11.33 11.06 -16.37
CA GLU A 364 11.97 11.13 -17.70
C GLU A 364 12.81 12.39 -17.88
N SER A 365 14.07 12.22 -18.27
CA SER A 365 14.96 13.25 -18.82
C SER A 365 15.01 14.56 -18.00
N GLY A 366 15.09 14.43 -16.68
CA GLY A 366 15.22 15.56 -15.76
C GLY A 366 13.89 16.15 -15.31
N GLY A 367 12.78 15.51 -15.65
CA GLY A 367 11.42 16.01 -15.46
C GLY A 367 10.87 16.65 -16.73
N ILE A 368 9.60 16.42 -17.01
CA ILE A 368 8.90 16.92 -18.19
C ILE A 368 7.80 17.90 -17.77
N TRP A 369 7.85 19.08 -18.35
CA TRP A 369 6.82 20.11 -18.21
C TRP A 369 5.97 20.16 -19.46
N ARG A 370 4.65 20.23 -19.25
CA ARG A 370 3.64 20.34 -20.30
C ARG A 370 3.14 21.78 -20.38
N SER A 371 3.14 22.33 -21.58
CA SER A 371 2.53 23.61 -21.91
C SER A 371 1.39 23.37 -22.88
N HIS A 372 0.20 23.90 -22.58
CA HIS A 372 -1.01 23.72 -23.39
C HIS A 372 -1.71 25.05 -23.65
N HIS A 373 -2.10 25.29 -24.89
CA HIS A 373 -2.83 26.49 -25.29
C HIS A 373 -4.00 26.11 -26.22
N PRO A 374 -5.23 26.60 -26.01
CA PRO A 374 -5.66 27.41 -24.86
C PRO A 374 -5.79 26.57 -23.58
N GLY A 375 -5.20 27.04 -22.48
CA GLY A 375 -5.15 26.33 -21.20
C GLY A 375 -6.42 26.44 -20.33
N GLY A 376 -7.33 27.33 -20.68
CA GLY A 376 -8.54 27.61 -19.91
C GLY A 376 -9.60 26.51 -19.95
N THR A 377 -9.50 25.57 -20.89
CA THR A 377 -10.46 24.46 -21.07
C THR A 377 -10.13 23.23 -20.23
N GLU A 378 -8.94 23.18 -19.61
CA GLU A 378 -8.50 22.02 -18.84
C GLU A 378 -8.89 22.10 -17.36
N ALA A 379 -9.18 20.94 -16.77
CA ALA A 379 -9.56 20.82 -15.37
C ALA A 379 -8.46 21.39 -14.43
N CYS A 380 -8.91 22.08 -13.39
CA CYS A 380 -8.06 22.71 -12.39
C CYS A 380 -7.58 21.68 -11.36
N GLY A 381 -6.26 21.49 -11.26
CA GLY A 381 -5.59 20.61 -10.29
C GLY A 381 -4.29 21.23 -9.78
N ASP A 382 -3.53 20.52 -8.94
CA ASP A 382 -2.19 20.96 -8.55
C ASP A 382 -1.26 20.94 -9.78
N PRO A 383 -0.73 22.08 -10.25
CA PRO A 383 0.11 22.14 -11.43
C PRO A 383 1.48 21.47 -11.24
N LEU A 384 1.86 21.09 -10.01
CA LEU A 384 3.15 20.49 -9.71
C LEU A 384 3.07 18.99 -9.43
N ALA A 385 1.86 18.42 -9.34
CA ALA A 385 1.67 17.00 -9.26
C ALA A 385 1.89 16.37 -10.66
N PRO A 386 2.79 15.38 -10.83
CA PRO A 386 3.02 14.73 -12.11
C PRO A 386 1.73 14.06 -12.62
N ALA A 387 1.18 14.59 -13.71
CA ALA A 387 -0.15 14.18 -14.17
C ALA A 387 -0.14 13.06 -15.23
N GLY A 388 1.01 12.77 -15.86
CA GLY A 388 1.14 11.74 -16.90
C GLY A 388 0.17 11.91 -18.08
N ARG A 389 -0.26 13.15 -18.37
CA ARG A 389 -1.28 13.45 -19.38
C ARG A 389 -0.81 13.10 -20.79
N GLY A 390 0.50 13.19 -21.02
CA GLY A 390 1.13 12.74 -22.26
C GLY A 390 0.71 11.33 -22.66
N TRP A 391 1.04 10.34 -21.84
CA TRP A 391 0.66 8.95 -22.05
C TRP A 391 -0.86 8.75 -21.99
N ALA A 392 -1.53 9.34 -20.99
CA ALA A 392 -2.97 9.16 -20.82
C ALA A 392 -3.78 9.59 -22.04
N SER A 393 -3.36 10.66 -22.74
CA SER A 393 -4.00 11.13 -23.99
C SER A 393 -3.87 10.17 -25.17
N THR A 394 -2.98 9.18 -25.08
CA THR A 394 -2.77 8.18 -26.13
C THR A 394 -3.47 6.86 -25.87
N LEU A 395 -3.98 6.67 -24.65
CA LEU A 395 -4.86 5.56 -24.35
C LEU A 395 -6.21 5.85 -25.03
N PRO A 396 -6.90 4.82 -25.54
CA PRO A 396 -8.29 4.99 -25.96
C PRO A 396 -9.06 5.63 -24.80
N GLU A 397 -9.90 6.62 -25.11
CA GLU A 397 -10.80 7.18 -24.10
C GLU A 397 -11.53 6.01 -23.44
N PRO A 398 -11.47 5.88 -22.10
CA PRO A 398 -12.25 4.85 -21.44
C PRO A 398 -13.71 5.08 -21.85
N GLU A 399 -14.34 4.07 -22.47
CA GLU A 399 -15.79 4.07 -22.65
C GLU A 399 -16.41 4.45 -21.31
N PRO A 400 -17.44 5.32 -21.27
CA PRO A 400 -18.03 5.77 -20.02
C PRO A 400 -18.38 4.54 -19.17
N GLU A 401 -17.61 4.35 -18.08
CA GLU A 401 -17.75 3.21 -17.18
C GLU A 401 -19.17 3.29 -16.61
N THR A 402 -20.08 2.52 -17.19
CA THR A 402 -21.46 2.49 -16.73
C THR A 402 -21.45 1.85 -15.37
N GLU A 403 -21.84 2.61 -14.34
CA GLU A 403 -21.96 2.11 -12.98
C GLU A 403 -22.74 0.79 -13.00
N ALA A 404 -22.12 -0.26 -12.47
CA ALA A 404 -22.79 -1.54 -12.37
C ALA A 404 -23.76 -1.48 -11.19
N GLU A 405 -24.99 -1.94 -11.39
CA GLU A 405 -25.90 -2.18 -10.28
C GLU A 405 -25.41 -3.40 -9.48
N PRO A 406 -25.50 -3.38 -8.13
CA PRO A 406 -25.18 -4.54 -7.30
C PRO A 406 -26.05 -5.75 -7.66
N VAL A 407 -25.46 -6.95 -7.67
CA VAL A 407 -26.16 -8.20 -7.99
C VAL A 407 -25.95 -9.19 -6.85
N ASP A 408 -27.01 -9.89 -6.45
CA ASP A 408 -26.89 -11.02 -5.54
C ASP A 408 -26.49 -12.27 -6.32
N LEU A 409 -25.25 -12.72 -6.15
CA LEU A 409 -24.78 -13.98 -6.73
C LEU A 409 -25.39 -15.18 -5.97
N PRO A 410 -25.73 -16.29 -6.67
CA PRO A 410 -26.22 -17.50 -6.02
C PRO A 410 -25.15 -18.08 -5.07
N LEU A 411 -25.60 -18.51 -3.89
CA LEU A 411 -24.71 -19.00 -2.83
C LEU A 411 -24.31 -20.46 -3.13
N ALA A 412 -23.00 -20.76 -3.09
CA ALA A 412 -22.51 -22.12 -3.35
C ALA A 412 -22.99 -23.17 -2.33
N ASP A 413 -23.35 -22.73 -1.11
CA ASP A 413 -23.75 -23.58 0.00
C ASP A 413 -25.25 -23.49 0.32
N ASP A 414 -26.07 -22.89 -0.55
CA ASP A 414 -27.49 -22.62 -0.24
C ASP A 414 -28.28 -23.91 0.06
N ASP A 415 -27.95 -24.97 -0.66
CA ASP A 415 -28.50 -26.32 -0.51
C ASP A 415 -28.11 -26.99 0.82
N ALA A 416 -27.01 -26.54 1.44
CA ALA A 416 -26.54 -27.04 2.73
C ALA A 416 -27.15 -26.28 3.93
N LEU A 417 -27.82 -25.16 3.69
CA LEU A 417 -28.45 -24.35 4.72
C LEU A 417 -29.88 -24.83 4.98
N GLY A 418 -30.13 -25.31 6.19
CA GLY A 418 -31.46 -25.76 6.62
C GLY A 418 -31.90 -27.18 6.23
N PRO A 419 -31.01 -28.21 6.22
CA PRO A 419 -31.50 -29.57 6.28
C PRO A 419 -32.29 -29.75 7.58
N GLY A 420 -33.52 -30.25 7.47
CA GLY A 420 -34.29 -30.65 8.64
C GLY A 420 -33.62 -31.84 9.31
N GLU A 421 -33.33 -31.76 10.60
CA GLU A 421 -32.77 -32.86 11.37
C GLU A 421 -33.89 -33.62 12.08
N LEU A 422 -33.97 -34.92 11.83
CA LEU A 422 -34.89 -35.79 12.54
C LEU A 422 -34.37 -36.05 13.97
N LEU A 423 -35.08 -35.52 14.97
CA LEU A 423 -34.72 -35.69 16.38
C LEU A 423 -35.27 -36.99 16.96
N ARG A 424 -36.49 -37.37 16.57
CA ARG A 424 -37.18 -38.55 17.09
C ARG A 424 -38.18 -39.10 16.08
N SER A 425 -38.19 -40.41 15.91
CA SER A 425 -39.29 -41.12 15.25
C SER A 425 -39.75 -42.27 16.15
N GLY A 426 -40.85 -42.06 16.86
CA GLY A 426 -41.48 -43.07 17.71
C GLY A 426 -42.78 -43.59 17.10
N ALA A 427 -43.38 -44.62 17.71
CA ALA A 427 -44.63 -45.22 17.24
C ALA A 427 -45.84 -44.26 17.28
N ALA A 428 -45.78 -43.19 18.08
CA ALA A 428 -46.86 -42.22 18.25
C ALA A 428 -46.56 -40.82 17.66
N GLU A 429 -45.28 -40.42 17.56
CA GLU A 429 -44.89 -39.05 17.20
C GLU A 429 -43.60 -39.05 16.39
N VAL A 430 -43.52 -38.10 15.45
CA VAL A 430 -42.29 -37.75 14.72
C VAL A 430 -41.92 -36.30 15.07
N VAL A 431 -40.68 -36.08 15.50
CA VAL A 431 -40.13 -34.77 15.88
C VAL A 431 -38.91 -34.46 15.02
N TRP A 432 -38.89 -33.29 14.41
CA TRP A 432 -37.76 -32.81 13.63
C TRP A 432 -37.50 -31.34 13.93
N ARG A 433 -36.29 -30.89 13.67
CA ARG A 433 -35.90 -29.48 13.82
C ARG A 433 -35.39 -28.92 12.50
N GLY A 434 -35.58 -27.63 12.29
CA GLY A 434 -34.97 -26.93 11.16
C GLY A 434 -34.87 -25.43 11.42
N PRO A 435 -33.90 -24.75 10.83
CA PRO A 435 -33.82 -23.30 10.90
C PRO A 435 -34.86 -22.65 10.00
N LEU A 436 -35.39 -21.52 10.43
CA LEU A 436 -36.23 -20.66 9.62
C LEU A 436 -35.36 -19.88 8.63
N ARG A 437 -35.61 -20.00 7.33
CA ARG A 437 -34.90 -19.24 6.30
C ARG A 437 -35.62 -17.90 6.01
N LEU A 438 -34.94 -16.95 5.41
CA LEU A 438 -35.54 -15.69 4.98
C LEU A 438 -36.64 -15.90 3.94
N THR A 439 -36.42 -16.81 2.98
CA THR A 439 -37.43 -17.19 1.98
C THR A 439 -38.69 -17.75 2.63
N HIS A 440 -38.54 -18.52 3.72
CA HIS A 440 -39.68 -19.05 4.49
C HIS A 440 -40.52 -17.92 5.09
N LEU A 441 -39.85 -16.87 5.61
CA LEU A 441 -40.50 -15.70 6.21
C LEU A 441 -41.24 -14.86 5.17
N ILE A 442 -40.61 -14.59 4.03
CA ILE A 442 -41.17 -13.77 2.95
C ILE A 442 -42.36 -14.47 2.30
N ASP A 443 -42.19 -15.75 1.94
CA ASP A 443 -43.17 -16.50 1.15
C ASP A 443 -44.20 -17.25 2.02
N GLY A 444 -44.05 -17.24 3.34
CA GLY A 444 -44.99 -17.85 4.28
C GLY A 444 -45.06 -19.38 4.17
N TRP A 445 -43.92 -20.06 4.08
CA TRP A 445 -43.87 -21.54 4.03
C TRP A 445 -42.75 -22.12 4.90
N PHE A 446 -42.82 -23.43 5.19
CA PHE A 446 -41.76 -24.15 5.91
C PHE A 446 -41.59 -25.59 5.41
N PRO A 447 -40.36 -26.09 5.22
CA PRO A 447 -40.12 -27.44 4.70
C PRO A 447 -40.54 -28.53 5.69
N LEU A 448 -41.07 -29.63 5.15
CA LEU A 448 -41.33 -30.85 5.90
C LEU A 448 -40.16 -31.82 5.75
N HIS A 449 -39.87 -32.57 6.82
CA HIS A 449 -38.83 -33.59 6.77
C HIS A 449 -39.24 -34.73 5.80
N PRO A 450 -38.33 -35.28 4.95
CA PRO A 450 -38.63 -36.35 3.98
C PRO A 450 -39.36 -37.56 4.57
N TYR A 451 -39.03 -37.90 5.81
CA TYR A 451 -39.70 -38.97 6.55
C TYR A 451 -41.20 -38.68 6.80
N VAL A 452 -41.53 -37.45 7.17
CA VAL A 452 -42.92 -37.00 7.42
C VAL A 452 -43.68 -36.89 6.10
N ILE A 453 -43.03 -36.42 5.03
CA ILE A 453 -43.61 -36.34 3.68
C ILE A 453 -44.08 -37.71 3.21
N ASN A 454 -43.21 -38.72 3.32
CA ASN A 454 -43.53 -40.08 2.89
C ASN A 454 -44.72 -40.68 3.65
N GLU A 455 -44.82 -40.45 4.95
CA GLU A 455 -45.92 -41.00 5.76
C GLU A 455 -47.24 -40.25 5.60
N LEU A 456 -47.20 -38.92 5.55
CA LEU A 456 -48.39 -38.11 5.29
C LEU A 456 -48.96 -38.39 3.90
N ARG A 457 -48.10 -38.51 2.88
CA ARG A 457 -48.51 -38.81 1.50
C ARG A 457 -49.22 -40.16 1.41
N ARG A 458 -48.66 -41.21 2.04
CA ARG A 458 -49.28 -42.54 2.09
C ARG A 458 -50.66 -42.54 2.76
N SER A 459 -50.86 -41.65 3.74
CA SER A 459 -52.07 -41.66 4.58
C SER A 459 -53.16 -40.68 4.11
N HIS A 460 -52.80 -39.58 3.45
CA HIS A 460 -53.71 -38.46 3.16
C HIS A 460 -53.59 -37.89 1.73
N GLY A 461 -52.74 -38.46 0.86
CA GLY A 461 -52.55 -37.99 -0.52
C GLY A 461 -51.54 -36.83 -0.65
N SER A 462 -51.50 -36.19 -1.82
CA SER A 462 -50.49 -35.17 -2.18
C SER A 462 -50.76 -33.76 -1.63
N ARG A 463 -51.95 -33.51 -1.10
CA ARG A 463 -52.32 -32.21 -0.52
C ARG A 463 -53.25 -32.39 0.66
N LEU A 464 -52.91 -31.80 1.79
CA LEU A 464 -53.67 -31.91 3.04
C LEU A 464 -53.80 -30.55 3.73
N THR A 465 -55.00 -30.19 4.17
CA THR A 465 -55.19 -29.07 5.10
C THR A 465 -54.83 -29.54 6.50
N SER A 466 -53.78 -28.93 7.07
CA SER A 466 -53.23 -29.27 8.39
C SER A 466 -53.48 -28.13 9.37
N ARG A 467 -53.68 -28.46 10.65
CA ARG A 467 -53.75 -27.46 11.72
C ARG A 467 -52.35 -27.26 12.30
N LEU A 468 -51.77 -26.07 12.10
CA LEU A 468 -50.48 -25.70 12.66
C LEU A 468 -50.69 -24.94 13.97
N GLY A 469 -50.15 -25.45 15.07
CA GLY A 469 -50.04 -24.71 16.34
C GLY A 469 -48.63 -24.17 16.51
N ILE A 470 -48.48 -22.85 16.64
CA ILE A 470 -47.18 -22.20 16.92
C ILE A 470 -47.14 -21.81 18.39
N ASP A 471 -46.16 -22.34 19.12
CA ASP A 471 -45.88 -22.06 20.53
C ASP A 471 -44.50 -21.40 20.66
N HIS A 472 -44.51 -20.11 21.02
CA HIS A 472 -43.31 -19.31 21.22
C HIS A 472 -43.03 -19.16 22.71
N VAL A 473 -42.11 -19.98 23.22
CA VAL A 473 -41.78 -20.08 24.65
C VAL A 473 -41.32 -18.72 25.19
N GLY A 474 -42.02 -18.21 26.21
CA GLY A 474 -41.72 -16.93 26.88
C GLY A 474 -42.82 -15.87 26.82
N ARG A 475 -43.89 -16.08 26.04
CA ARG A 475 -45.08 -15.20 26.02
C ARG A 475 -46.13 -15.59 27.07
N THR A 476 -46.87 -14.60 27.59
CA THR A 476 -48.02 -14.82 28.47
C THR A 476 -49.13 -15.61 27.75
N PRO A 477 -49.73 -16.64 28.39
CA PRO A 477 -50.81 -17.42 27.79
C PRO A 477 -52.06 -16.53 27.67
N GLY A 478 -52.33 -16.15 26.43
CA GLY A 478 -53.32 -15.14 26.02
C GLY A 478 -53.01 -14.64 24.60
N GLU A 479 -51.74 -14.63 24.23
CA GLU A 479 -51.24 -14.32 22.87
C GLU A 479 -50.40 -15.46 22.24
N GLY A 480 -50.12 -16.53 23.00
CA GLY A 480 -49.08 -17.55 22.72
C GLY A 480 -49.51 -18.88 22.09
N GLY A 481 -50.74 -19.02 21.59
CA GLY A 481 -51.20 -20.23 20.90
C GLY A 481 -51.96 -19.87 19.63
N ARG A 482 -51.26 -19.45 18.58
CA ARG A 482 -51.89 -19.21 17.28
C ARG A 482 -52.05 -20.55 16.57
N HIS A 483 -53.28 -21.07 16.57
CA HIS A 483 -53.67 -22.12 15.64
C HIS A 483 -54.04 -21.48 14.30
N GLN A 484 -53.42 -21.97 13.24
CA GLN A 484 -53.76 -21.57 11.88
C GLN A 484 -53.91 -22.79 10.99
N TYR A 485 -54.73 -22.65 9.95
CA TYR A 485 -54.88 -23.67 8.92
C TYR A 485 -53.84 -23.43 7.84
N VAL A 486 -53.04 -24.45 7.56
CA VAL A 486 -51.97 -24.42 6.56
C VAL A 486 -52.19 -25.56 5.57
N ILE A 487 -51.58 -25.46 4.40
CA ILE A 487 -51.66 -26.49 3.38
C ILE A 487 -50.32 -27.23 3.35
N ALA A 488 -50.35 -28.54 3.57
CA ALA A 488 -49.22 -29.42 3.32
C ALA A 488 -49.24 -29.84 1.85
N GLU A 489 -48.29 -29.34 1.07
CA GLU A 489 -48.03 -29.74 -0.32
C GLU A 489 -46.97 -30.84 -0.30
N LEU A 490 -47.32 -32.04 -0.78
CA LEU A 490 -46.49 -33.24 -0.68
C LEU A 490 -46.23 -33.79 -2.08
N SER A 491 -44.97 -33.72 -2.52
CA SER A 491 -44.48 -34.33 -3.76
C SER A 491 -43.51 -35.47 -3.47
N ASP A 492 -43.04 -36.13 -4.53
CA ASP A 492 -42.14 -37.29 -4.44
C ASP A 492 -40.74 -36.90 -3.98
N GLU A 493 -40.31 -35.66 -4.25
CA GLU A 493 -38.95 -35.15 -3.98
C GLU A 493 -38.93 -34.04 -2.93
N SER A 494 -40.05 -33.37 -2.67
CA SER A 494 -40.14 -32.25 -1.72
C SER A 494 -41.51 -32.15 -1.03
N GLY A 495 -41.55 -31.52 0.13
CA GLY A 495 -42.81 -31.23 0.79
C GLY A 495 -42.68 -30.06 1.75
N ARG A 496 -43.74 -29.26 1.83
CA ARG A 496 -43.74 -28.00 2.59
C ARG A 496 -45.14 -27.68 3.11
N LEU A 497 -45.16 -26.90 4.19
CA LEU A 497 -46.34 -26.23 4.70
C LEU A 497 -46.40 -24.83 4.09
N THR A 498 -47.49 -24.46 3.45
CA THR A 498 -47.71 -23.13 2.85
C THR A 498 -48.87 -22.40 3.54
N GLY A 499 -48.85 -21.07 3.47
CA GLY A 499 -49.87 -20.21 4.10
C GLY A 499 -49.62 -19.94 5.59
N ILE A 500 -48.37 -19.99 6.03
CA ILE A 500 -47.97 -19.73 7.42
C ILE A 500 -47.92 -18.21 7.65
N ALA A 501 -48.70 -17.71 8.59
CA ALA A 501 -48.54 -16.35 9.10
C ALA A 501 -47.51 -16.33 10.23
N TRP A 502 -46.28 -15.87 9.94
CA TRP A 502 -45.19 -15.86 10.91
C TRP A 502 -45.35 -14.77 11.98
N PRO A 503 -45.03 -15.07 13.26
CA PRO A 503 -44.97 -14.07 14.31
C PRO A 503 -43.96 -12.94 14.03
N GLY A 504 -44.18 -11.77 14.66
CA GLY A 504 -43.38 -10.55 14.49
C GLY A 504 -41.90 -10.67 14.89
N ASP A 505 -41.64 -11.54 15.86
CA ASP A 505 -40.37 -11.82 16.51
C ASP A 505 -39.56 -12.92 15.82
N PHE A 506 -40.10 -13.58 14.79
CA PHE A 506 -39.39 -14.61 14.04
C PHE A 506 -38.40 -13.98 13.04
N PHE A 507 -37.20 -14.57 12.95
CA PHE A 507 -36.09 -14.04 12.15
C PHE A 507 -35.33 -15.19 11.43
N PRO A 508 -34.58 -14.90 10.36
CA PRO A 508 -33.77 -15.90 9.67
C PRO A 508 -32.73 -16.53 10.61
N GLY A 509 -32.68 -17.85 10.64
CA GLY A 509 -31.84 -18.64 11.52
C GLY A 509 -32.52 -19.11 12.81
N LEU A 510 -33.73 -18.64 13.14
CA LEU A 510 -34.45 -19.14 14.32
C LEU A 510 -34.69 -20.66 14.23
N MET A 511 -34.33 -21.41 15.27
CA MET A 511 -34.53 -22.86 15.29
C MET A 511 -35.96 -23.21 15.70
N LEU A 512 -36.63 -23.96 14.83
CA LEU A 512 -37.99 -24.44 15.03
C LEU A 512 -37.97 -25.95 15.22
N GLU A 513 -38.53 -26.41 16.33
CA GLU A 513 -38.82 -27.83 16.55
C GLU A 513 -40.28 -28.09 16.17
N LEU A 514 -40.49 -29.05 15.29
CA LEU A 514 -41.81 -29.44 14.82
C LEU A 514 -42.11 -30.85 15.30
N SER A 515 -43.35 -31.07 15.74
CA SER A 515 -43.83 -32.38 16.12
C SER A 515 -45.16 -32.72 15.45
N TRP A 516 -45.26 -33.96 15.00
CA TRP A 516 -46.45 -34.49 14.34
C TRP A 516 -46.87 -35.80 14.98
N LEU A 517 -48.11 -35.85 15.45
CA LEU A 517 -48.73 -37.06 15.98
C LEU A 517 -49.17 -37.95 14.82
N ARG A 518 -48.68 -39.19 14.82
CA ARG A 518 -49.01 -40.17 13.78
C ARG A 518 -50.52 -40.42 13.75
N ARG A 519 -51.09 -40.50 12.55
CA ARG A 519 -52.54 -40.59 12.26
C ARG A 519 -53.35 -39.31 12.54
N GLY A 520 -52.71 -38.22 12.96
CA GLY A 520 -53.33 -36.90 13.06
C GLY A 520 -53.04 -36.01 11.85
N THR A 521 -53.77 -34.91 11.74
CA THR A 521 -53.56 -33.84 10.75
C THR A 521 -53.06 -32.54 11.39
N ALA A 522 -52.63 -32.59 12.65
CA ALA A 522 -52.13 -31.42 13.38
C ALA A 522 -50.61 -31.49 13.53
N ILE A 523 -49.94 -30.37 13.23
CA ILE A 523 -48.50 -30.19 13.42
C ILE A 523 -48.32 -29.11 14.49
N ARG A 524 -47.43 -29.36 15.45
CA ARG A 524 -47.03 -28.37 16.44
C ARG A 524 -45.64 -27.86 16.10
N MET A 525 -45.42 -26.57 16.27
CA MET A 525 -44.14 -25.89 16.07
C MET A 525 -43.80 -25.11 17.33
N THR A 526 -42.60 -25.33 17.86
CA THR A 526 -42.13 -24.78 19.12
C THR A 526 -40.74 -24.16 18.96
N THR A 527 -40.50 -23.02 19.61
CA THR A 527 -39.17 -22.41 19.73
C THR A 527 -38.52 -22.78 21.07
N THR A 528 -37.22 -23.02 21.10
CA THR A 528 -36.48 -23.28 22.35
C THR A 528 -35.82 -21.99 22.86
N ARG A 529 -36.02 -21.65 24.13
CA ARG A 529 -35.36 -20.49 24.77
C ARG A 529 -33.94 -20.85 25.19
N LEU A 530 -33.00 -19.93 24.98
CA LEU A 530 -31.64 -19.99 25.50
C LEU A 530 -31.64 -19.75 27.02
N THR A 531 -30.63 -20.30 27.70
CA THR A 531 -30.42 -20.07 29.15
C THR A 531 -30.15 -18.60 29.46
N GLU A 532 -29.47 -17.90 28.54
CA GLU A 532 -29.15 -16.47 28.63
C GLU A 532 -29.37 -15.81 27.25
N PRO A 533 -29.86 -14.56 27.20
CA PRO A 533 -29.92 -13.80 25.95
C PRO A 533 -28.51 -13.62 25.36
N VAL A 534 -28.41 -13.79 24.03
CA VAL A 534 -27.17 -13.61 23.28
C VAL A 534 -27.34 -12.47 22.30
N GLN A 535 -26.37 -11.57 22.26
CA GLN A 535 -26.26 -10.59 21.18
C GLN A 535 -25.41 -11.16 20.04
N VAL A 536 -25.93 -11.09 18.82
CA VAL A 536 -25.24 -11.45 17.57
C VAL A 536 -25.32 -10.25 16.62
N GLY A 537 -24.18 -9.58 16.44
CA GLY A 537 -24.16 -8.30 15.72
C GLY A 537 -25.03 -7.27 16.44
N ASP A 538 -26.03 -6.74 15.73
CA ASP A 538 -26.96 -5.73 16.25
C ASP A 538 -28.28 -6.35 16.77
N ARG A 539 -28.40 -7.70 16.74
CA ARG A 539 -29.60 -8.45 17.17
C ARG A 539 -29.40 -9.09 18.53
N ILE A 540 -30.37 -8.92 19.43
CA ILE A 540 -30.47 -9.67 20.68
C ILE A 540 -31.48 -10.80 20.48
N THR A 541 -31.09 -12.04 20.78
CA THR A 541 -31.98 -13.21 20.73
C THR A 541 -32.00 -13.95 22.06
N GLU A 542 -33.20 -14.33 22.48
CA GLU A 542 -33.42 -15.19 23.64
C GLU A 542 -33.69 -16.66 23.24
N HIS A 543 -33.69 -16.98 21.95
CA HIS A 543 -34.07 -18.29 21.41
C HIS A 543 -32.94 -18.93 20.62
N CYS A 544 -32.93 -20.26 20.58
CA CYS A 544 -31.95 -21.05 19.84
C CYS A 544 -31.99 -20.67 18.35
N TYR A 545 -30.81 -20.54 17.74
CA TYR A 545 -30.65 -20.15 16.35
C TYR A 545 -29.51 -20.91 15.68
N ASP A 546 -29.57 -21.02 14.36
CA ASP A 546 -28.50 -21.52 13.51
C ASP A 546 -27.59 -20.34 13.08
N PRO A 547 -26.30 -20.34 13.47
CA PRO A 547 -25.39 -19.25 13.17
C PRO A 547 -25.03 -19.14 11.68
N HIS A 548 -25.14 -20.22 10.89
CA HIS A 548 -24.86 -20.20 9.45
C HIS A 548 -25.96 -19.48 8.70
N VAL A 549 -27.22 -19.85 8.98
CA VAL A 549 -28.40 -19.21 8.37
C VAL A 549 -28.49 -17.75 8.80
N LEU A 550 -28.31 -17.45 10.10
CA LEU A 550 -28.32 -16.07 10.60
C LEU A 550 -27.22 -15.22 9.93
N THR A 551 -26.01 -15.77 9.77
CA THR A 551 -24.92 -15.05 9.11
C THR A 551 -25.24 -14.74 7.66
N ARG A 552 -25.78 -15.72 6.91
CA ARG A 552 -26.10 -15.60 5.48
C ARG A 552 -27.28 -14.69 5.19
N GLU A 553 -28.31 -14.71 6.03
CA GLU A 553 -29.63 -14.19 5.67
C GLU A 553 -30.09 -12.98 6.50
N ASP A 554 -29.49 -12.70 7.67
CA ASP A 554 -29.75 -11.48 8.46
C ASP A 554 -28.81 -10.34 8.03
N VAL A 555 -28.66 -10.14 6.72
CA VAL A 555 -27.70 -9.20 6.10
C VAL A 555 -28.34 -7.86 5.75
N PRO A 556 -27.56 -6.78 5.55
CA PRO A 556 -28.12 -5.50 5.11
C PRO A 556 -28.95 -5.64 3.83
N GLY A 557 -30.13 -5.03 3.82
CA GLY A 557 -31.08 -5.13 2.70
C GLY A 557 -31.97 -6.38 2.69
N SER A 558 -31.87 -7.24 3.72
CA SER A 558 -32.71 -8.42 3.89
C SER A 558 -33.62 -8.28 5.11
N ASP A 559 -34.92 -8.35 4.90
CA ASP A 559 -35.93 -8.39 5.96
C ASP A 559 -37.15 -9.25 5.54
N ARG A 560 -38.14 -9.36 6.42
CA ARG A 560 -39.36 -10.14 6.16
C ARG A 560 -40.25 -9.60 5.03
N HIS A 561 -39.92 -8.44 4.46
CA HIS A 561 -40.65 -7.77 3.39
C HIS A 561 -39.88 -7.77 2.06
N GLY A 562 -38.58 -8.06 2.07
CA GLY A 562 -37.80 -8.19 0.84
C GLY A 562 -36.32 -8.50 1.06
N ASP A 563 -35.66 -8.86 -0.04
CA ASP A 563 -34.23 -9.13 -0.10
C ASP A 563 -33.62 -8.39 -1.30
N SER A 564 -32.91 -7.28 -1.08
CA SER A 564 -32.31 -6.48 -2.16
C SER A 564 -31.01 -5.80 -1.78
N ALA A 565 -30.03 -5.85 -2.69
CA ALA A 565 -28.77 -5.11 -2.59
C ALA A 565 -28.85 -3.67 -3.15
N VAL A 566 -29.93 -3.33 -3.87
CA VAL A 566 -30.07 -2.03 -4.54
C VAL A 566 -30.30 -0.91 -3.51
N GLY A 567 -29.57 0.19 -3.65
CA GLY A 567 -29.67 1.35 -2.75
C GLY A 567 -28.85 1.23 -1.46
N LEU A 568 -28.08 0.15 -1.29
CA LEU A 568 -27.17 -0.01 -0.16
C LEU A 568 -25.90 0.84 -0.33
N SER A 569 -25.41 1.39 0.78
CA SER A 569 -24.10 2.07 0.82
C SER A 569 -22.95 1.07 0.59
N PRO A 570 -21.75 1.52 0.16
CA PRO A 570 -20.59 0.64 -0.01
C PRO A 570 -20.28 -0.20 1.23
N ARG A 571 -20.39 0.38 2.43
CA ARG A 571 -20.22 -0.33 3.70
C ARG A 571 -21.23 -1.47 3.88
N GLN A 572 -22.50 -1.22 3.56
CA GLN A 572 -23.55 -2.24 3.63
C GLN A 572 -23.35 -3.33 2.57
N LEU A 573 -22.92 -2.97 1.36
CA LEU A 573 -22.58 -3.91 0.30
C LEU A 573 -21.44 -4.85 0.71
N VAL A 574 -20.36 -4.31 1.28
CA VAL A 574 -19.25 -5.14 1.78
C VAL A 574 -19.74 -6.13 2.85
N MET A 575 -20.50 -5.65 3.85
CA MET A 575 -21.04 -6.51 4.90
C MET A 575 -21.99 -7.59 4.36
N ARG A 576 -22.84 -7.23 3.39
CA ARG A 576 -23.76 -8.16 2.72
C ARG A 576 -22.99 -9.23 1.96
N THR A 577 -22.02 -8.84 1.12
CA THR A 577 -21.28 -9.76 0.27
C THR A 577 -20.33 -10.66 1.05
N VAL A 578 -19.62 -10.17 2.06
CA VAL A 578 -18.76 -11.03 2.91
C VAL A 578 -19.60 -12.10 3.61
N ARG A 579 -20.74 -11.71 4.17
CA ARG A 579 -21.63 -12.63 4.89
C ARG A 579 -22.33 -13.63 3.97
N ARG A 580 -22.79 -13.19 2.79
CA ARG A 580 -23.48 -14.04 1.79
C ARG A 580 -22.53 -14.94 1.00
N CYS A 581 -21.37 -14.45 0.59
CA CYS A 581 -20.49 -15.15 -0.35
C CYS A 581 -19.21 -15.72 0.28
N GLY A 582 -18.88 -15.35 1.52
CA GLY A 582 -17.68 -15.87 2.21
C GLY A 582 -17.79 -17.36 2.54
N LEU A 583 -16.67 -18.05 2.64
CA LEU A 583 -16.59 -19.41 3.17
C LEU A 583 -17.08 -19.43 4.63
N LEU A 584 -18.09 -20.24 4.92
CA LEU A 584 -18.60 -20.39 6.28
C LEU A 584 -17.78 -21.39 7.09
N THR A 585 -17.37 -20.98 8.28
CA THR A 585 -16.78 -21.88 9.28
C THR A 585 -17.87 -22.44 10.20
N PRO A 586 -17.65 -23.59 10.87
CA PRO A 586 -18.65 -24.23 11.73
C PRO A 586 -19.22 -23.37 12.87
N ASP A 587 -18.48 -22.33 13.30
CA ASP A 587 -18.88 -21.36 14.32
C ASP A 587 -19.69 -20.18 13.77
N GLY A 588 -19.89 -20.13 12.44
CA GLY A 588 -20.67 -19.11 11.73
C GLY A 588 -19.85 -17.90 11.26
N HIS A 589 -18.52 -17.98 11.23
CA HIS A 589 -17.72 -16.92 10.61
C HIS A 589 -17.81 -17.02 9.09
N ALA A 590 -17.84 -15.89 8.39
CA ALA A 590 -17.83 -15.84 6.94
C ALA A 590 -16.53 -15.20 6.45
N LEU A 591 -15.75 -15.90 5.64
CA LEU A 591 -14.44 -15.47 5.16
C LEU A 591 -14.42 -15.31 3.64
N LEU A 592 -14.16 -14.11 3.14
CA LEU A 592 -14.12 -13.83 1.70
C LEU A 592 -12.72 -13.38 1.27
N ASP A 593 -12.25 -13.83 0.10
CA ASP A 593 -11.03 -13.29 -0.49
C ASP A 593 -11.24 -11.81 -0.86
N ARG A 594 -10.38 -10.94 -0.34
CA ARG A 594 -10.47 -9.50 -0.56
C ARG A 594 -10.45 -9.14 -2.04
N THR A 595 -9.70 -9.89 -2.86
CA THR A 595 -9.51 -9.61 -4.29
C THR A 595 -10.77 -9.90 -5.12
N VAL A 596 -11.67 -10.78 -4.65
CA VAL A 596 -12.91 -11.11 -5.38
C VAL A 596 -14.10 -10.26 -4.98
N LEU A 597 -13.99 -9.51 -3.88
CA LEU A 597 -15.07 -8.70 -3.33
C LEU A 597 -15.76 -7.79 -4.37
N PRO A 598 -15.05 -7.01 -5.22
CA PRO A 598 -15.71 -6.16 -6.20
C PRO A 598 -16.55 -6.96 -7.21
N THR A 599 -16.01 -8.06 -7.72
CA THR A 599 -16.74 -8.93 -8.66
C THR A 599 -17.91 -9.64 -7.97
N ALA A 600 -17.77 -9.99 -6.69
CA ALA A 600 -18.81 -10.63 -5.90
C ALA A 600 -20.00 -9.68 -5.59
N VAL A 601 -19.74 -8.37 -5.43
CA VAL A 601 -20.78 -7.34 -5.22
C VAL A 601 -21.58 -7.05 -6.49
N TYR A 602 -20.91 -6.96 -7.64
CA TYR A 602 -21.53 -6.46 -8.88
C TYR A 602 -21.75 -7.55 -9.94
N GLY A 603 -21.37 -8.80 -9.67
CA GLY A 603 -21.43 -9.93 -10.62
C GLY A 603 -20.46 -9.81 -11.82
N ARG A 604 -19.85 -8.65 -12.02
CA ARG A 604 -18.87 -8.32 -13.05
C ARG A 604 -17.83 -7.36 -12.48
N ARG A 605 -16.77 -7.09 -13.22
CA ARG A 605 -15.78 -6.08 -12.82
C ARG A 605 -16.43 -4.69 -12.82
N PRO A 606 -16.51 -3.98 -11.67
CA PRO A 606 -17.16 -2.68 -11.58
C PRO A 606 -16.24 -1.54 -12.04
N ALA A 607 -16.81 -0.33 -12.12
CA ALA A 607 -16.06 0.90 -12.36
C ALA A 607 -14.97 1.12 -11.29
N ARG A 608 -13.90 1.86 -11.64
CA ARG A 608 -12.78 2.10 -10.71
C ARG A 608 -13.21 2.84 -9.45
N SER A 609 -14.13 3.80 -9.58
CA SER A 609 -14.71 4.55 -8.46
C SER A 609 -15.47 3.63 -7.50
N GLN A 610 -16.26 2.70 -8.04
CA GLN A 610 -17.00 1.69 -7.25
C GLN A 610 -16.05 0.73 -6.54
N ALA A 611 -14.99 0.27 -7.21
CA ALA A 611 -13.97 -0.59 -6.60
C ALA A 611 -13.22 0.13 -5.46
N ALA A 612 -12.80 1.38 -5.69
CA ALA A 612 -12.13 2.19 -4.67
C ALA A 612 -13.04 2.48 -3.46
N ALA A 613 -14.33 2.73 -3.69
CA ALA A 613 -15.30 2.93 -2.62
C ALA A 613 -15.49 1.67 -1.76
N LEU A 614 -15.49 0.48 -2.37
CA LEU A 614 -15.50 -0.80 -1.62
C LEU A 614 -14.21 -0.99 -0.81
N ASP A 615 -13.04 -0.69 -1.37
CA ASP A 615 -11.77 -0.80 -0.65
C ASP A 615 -11.69 0.15 0.54
N SER A 616 -12.18 1.39 0.40
CA SER A 616 -12.30 2.35 1.51
C SER A 616 -13.22 1.81 2.60
N ALA A 617 -14.39 1.27 2.21
CA ALA A 617 -15.34 0.69 3.15
C ALA A 617 -14.78 -0.53 3.90
N VAL A 618 -13.97 -1.37 3.24
CA VAL A 618 -13.25 -2.48 3.89
C VAL A 618 -12.27 -1.95 4.93
N ALA A 619 -11.48 -0.93 4.59
CA ALA A 619 -10.52 -0.34 5.52
C ALA A 619 -11.20 0.25 6.77
N GLU A 620 -12.31 0.96 6.59
CA GLU A 620 -13.14 1.48 7.67
C GLU A 620 -13.67 0.36 8.57
N LEU A 621 -14.30 -0.67 7.98
CA LEU A 621 -14.86 -1.80 8.72
C LEU A 621 -13.81 -2.61 9.50
N LEU A 622 -12.59 -2.73 8.96
CA LEU A 622 -11.45 -3.33 9.66
C LEU A 622 -10.99 -2.46 10.84
N SER A 623 -10.91 -1.13 10.65
CA SER A 623 -10.52 -0.19 11.70
C SER A 623 -11.50 -0.19 12.88
N GLU A 624 -12.79 -0.33 12.60
CA GLU A 624 -13.87 -0.44 13.59
C GLU A 624 -14.02 -1.85 14.19
N ARG A 625 -13.22 -2.82 13.73
CA ARG A 625 -13.31 -4.24 14.14
C ARG A 625 -14.69 -4.87 13.87
N ARG A 626 -15.41 -4.38 12.86
CA ARG A 626 -16.65 -5.00 12.34
C ARG A 626 -16.33 -6.11 11.34
N LEU A 627 -15.15 -6.06 10.71
CA LEU A 627 -14.51 -7.15 9.98
C LEU A 627 -13.16 -7.49 10.63
N GLU A 628 -12.67 -8.70 10.41
CA GLU A 628 -11.36 -9.17 10.83
C GLU A 628 -10.49 -9.54 9.61
N PRO A 629 -9.19 -9.19 9.61
CA PRO A 629 -8.27 -9.67 8.60
C PRO A 629 -7.89 -11.12 8.91
N ALA A 630 -7.84 -11.97 7.90
CA ALA A 630 -7.36 -13.34 8.01
C ALA A 630 -6.46 -13.71 6.83
N LEU A 631 -5.67 -14.77 6.99
CA LEU A 631 -4.89 -15.35 5.90
C LEU A 631 -5.45 -16.72 5.54
N GLY A 632 -5.62 -16.93 4.24
CA GLY A 632 -6.02 -18.21 3.67
C GLY A 632 -5.05 -18.65 2.59
N SER A 633 -5.40 -19.72 1.89
CA SER A 633 -4.71 -20.15 0.69
C SER A 633 -5.70 -20.51 -0.41
N ARG A 634 -5.25 -20.61 -1.66
CA ARG A 634 -6.05 -21.14 -2.77
C ARG A 634 -5.49 -22.48 -3.24
N ASP A 635 -6.38 -23.44 -3.44
CA ASP A 635 -6.00 -24.67 -4.11
C ASP A 635 -5.91 -24.51 -5.63
N THR A 636 -5.53 -25.59 -6.32
CA THR A 636 -5.38 -25.63 -7.78
C THR A 636 -6.69 -25.44 -8.54
N TRP A 637 -7.84 -25.57 -7.87
CA TRP A 637 -9.17 -25.30 -8.43
C TRP A 637 -9.68 -23.91 -8.09
N GLY A 638 -8.84 -23.08 -7.43
CA GLY A 638 -9.17 -21.72 -7.03
C GLY A 638 -10.09 -21.65 -5.81
N GLN A 639 -10.34 -22.74 -5.09
CA GLN A 639 -11.16 -22.70 -3.88
C GLN A 639 -10.34 -22.15 -2.70
N PRO A 640 -10.89 -21.18 -1.93
CA PRO A 640 -10.23 -20.64 -0.76
C PRO A 640 -10.27 -21.64 0.41
N HIS A 641 -9.16 -21.73 1.15
CA HIS A 641 -9.03 -22.53 2.37
C HIS A 641 -8.61 -21.63 3.55
N HIS A 642 -9.18 -21.90 4.73
CA HIS A 642 -8.76 -21.28 5.99
C HIS A 642 -8.70 -22.34 7.11
N PRO A 643 -7.60 -22.43 7.88
CA PRO A 643 -6.34 -21.68 7.73
C PRO A 643 -5.59 -22.02 6.43
N ALA A 644 -4.60 -21.20 6.08
CA ALA A 644 -3.75 -21.42 4.90
C ALA A 644 -3.05 -22.80 4.98
N ARG A 645 -3.02 -23.52 3.87
CA ARG A 645 -2.38 -24.85 3.75
C ARG A 645 -0.96 -24.74 3.20
N ASP A 646 -0.06 -25.58 3.72
CA ASP A 646 1.32 -25.65 3.25
C ASP A 646 1.40 -25.99 1.75
N GLY A 647 2.27 -25.27 1.03
CA GLY A 647 2.48 -25.46 -0.41
C GLY A 647 1.44 -24.80 -1.33
N GLN A 648 0.43 -24.11 -0.78
CA GLN A 648 -0.54 -23.35 -1.56
C GLN A 648 -0.25 -21.82 -1.51
N PRO A 649 -0.55 -21.06 -2.58
CA PRO A 649 -0.42 -19.60 -2.55
C PRO A 649 -1.30 -18.99 -1.46
N THR A 650 -0.70 -18.14 -0.61
CA THR A 650 -1.43 -17.42 0.43
C THR A 650 -2.25 -16.28 -0.16
N ILE A 651 -3.44 -16.06 0.39
CA ILE A 651 -4.37 -15.00 -0.03
C ILE A 651 -4.90 -14.20 1.17
N PRO A 652 -5.11 -12.89 1.03
CA PRO A 652 -5.73 -12.07 2.05
C PRO A 652 -7.25 -12.33 2.11
N LEU A 653 -7.74 -12.66 3.30
CA LEU A 653 -9.17 -12.85 3.58
C LEU A 653 -9.69 -11.69 4.43
N VAL A 654 -10.95 -11.31 4.18
CA VAL A 654 -11.75 -10.44 5.04
C VAL A 654 -12.86 -11.27 5.67
N GLY A 655 -12.94 -11.24 7.00
CA GLY A 655 -13.82 -12.07 7.79
C GLY A 655 -14.91 -11.28 8.49
N TYR A 656 -16.14 -11.80 8.46
CA TYR A 656 -17.19 -11.41 9.40
C TYR A 656 -17.27 -12.45 10.51
N ARG A 657 -17.08 -11.99 11.75
CA ARG A 657 -17.22 -12.79 12.95
C ARG A 657 -18.47 -12.36 13.72
N PRO A 658 -19.51 -13.21 13.84
CA PRO A 658 -20.60 -12.96 14.78
C PRO A 658 -20.06 -12.95 16.22
N VAL A 659 -19.81 -11.75 16.76
CA VAL A 659 -19.40 -11.57 18.16
C VAL A 659 -20.56 -12.03 19.05
N ARG A 660 -20.35 -13.11 19.81
CA ARG A 660 -21.32 -13.59 20.81
C ARG A 660 -21.02 -12.92 22.14
N GLN A 661 -21.75 -11.87 22.47
CA GLN A 661 -21.68 -11.27 23.80
C GLN A 661 -22.82 -11.84 24.65
N ARG A 662 -22.47 -12.56 25.72
CA ARG A 662 -23.43 -12.93 26.75
C ARG A 662 -23.80 -11.66 27.52
N LEU A 663 -25.09 -11.33 27.56
CA LEU A 663 -25.56 -10.17 28.30
C LEU A 663 -25.67 -10.56 29.78
N THR A 664 -24.61 -10.32 30.55
CA THR A 664 -24.67 -10.44 32.01
C THR A 664 -25.64 -9.39 32.54
N ARG A 665 -26.66 -9.79 33.32
CA ARG A 665 -27.52 -8.83 34.03
C ARG A 665 -26.66 -7.95 34.95
N PRO A 666 -26.87 -6.62 34.99
CA PRO A 666 -26.10 -5.75 35.84
C PRO A 666 -26.51 -5.95 37.31
N TRP A 667 -25.57 -6.45 38.11
CA TRP A 667 -25.51 -6.22 39.56
C TRP A 667 -24.41 -5.16 39.77
N GLY A 668 -24.75 -4.09 40.49
CA GLY A 668 -24.01 -2.82 40.51
C GLY A 668 -22.73 -2.77 41.35
N GLY A 669 -22.19 -1.54 41.48
CA GLY A 669 -21.14 -1.17 42.44
C GLY A 669 -19.90 -0.54 41.79
N GLU A 670 -19.52 0.63 42.30
CA GLU A 670 -18.45 1.55 41.87
C GLU A 670 -17.00 1.11 42.20
N GLU A 671 -16.06 2.00 41.84
CA GLU A 671 -14.68 2.19 42.32
C GLU A 671 -13.54 1.50 41.53
N THR A 672 -12.85 2.27 40.66
CA THR A 672 -11.55 2.98 40.83
C THR A 672 -10.34 2.03 40.90
N ASP A 673 -9.33 2.22 40.03
CA ASP A 673 -8.15 3.02 40.40
C ASP A 673 -7.13 3.15 39.25
N ASP A 674 -6.32 4.21 39.40
CA ASP A 674 -5.20 4.71 38.59
C ASP A 674 -4.11 3.70 38.17
N GLN A 675 -3.35 4.03 37.11
CA GLN A 675 -1.93 4.44 37.23
C GLN A 675 -1.23 4.63 35.87
N GLY A 676 -0.68 5.84 35.69
CA GLY A 676 0.17 6.22 34.57
C GLY A 676 1.58 5.62 34.66
N ALA A 677 2.04 5.03 33.56
CA ALA A 677 3.40 4.50 33.42
C ALA A 677 4.34 5.55 32.81
N LEU A 678 5.33 5.97 33.60
CA LEU A 678 6.51 6.73 33.13
C LEU A 678 7.34 5.84 32.19
N ALA A 679 7.51 6.27 30.94
CA ALA A 679 8.28 5.52 29.94
C ALA A 679 9.79 5.54 30.26
N HIS A 680 10.36 4.38 30.56
CA HIS A 680 11.81 4.15 30.58
C HIS A 680 12.33 3.97 29.15
N GLN A 681 13.35 4.72 28.77
CA GLN A 681 13.97 4.60 27.44
C GLN A 681 15.22 3.71 27.54
N VAL A 682 15.12 2.49 27.01
CA VAL A 682 16.27 1.58 26.84
C VAL A 682 17.07 2.04 25.62
N VAL A 683 18.37 2.30 25.82
CA VAL A 683 19.30 2.65 24.73
C VAL A 683 20.03 1.38 24.30
N ALA A 684 19.79 0.93 23.08
CA ALA A 684 20.45 -0.24 22.50
C ALA A 684 21.98 -0.02 22.34
N GLY A 685 22.72 -1.13 22.31
CA GLY A 685 24.16 -1.09 22.06
C GLY A 685 24.46 -0.55 20.67
N HIS A 686 25.46 0.34 20.54
CA HIS A 686 25.77 0.97 19.25
C HIS A 686 27.24 1.40 19.16
N LEU A 687 27.72 1.60 17.93
CA LEU A 687 29.06 2.12 17.68
C LEU A 687 29.06 3.66 17.72
N ARG A 688 30.09 4.22 18.33
CA ARG A 688 30.32 5.67 18.41
C ARG A 688 31.72 6.01 17.90
N ARG A 689 31.81 6.95 16.95
CA ARG A 689 33.10 7.45 16.47
C ARG A 689 33.85 8.16 17.58
N LEU A 690 35.14 7.86 17.71
CA LEU A 690 36.05 8.54 18.61
C LEU A 690 36.59 9.81 17.96
N ARG A 691 37.05 10.75 18.80
CA ARG A 691 37.82 11.90 18.30
C ARG A 691 39.16 11.40 17.75
N PRO A 692 39.80 12.17 16.85
CA PRO A 692 41.18 11.89 16.44
C PRO A 692 42.06 11.65 17.67
N ASP A 693 42.98 10.68 17.58
CA ASP A 693 43.95 10.29 18.62
C ASP A 693 43.38 9.60 19.88
N CYS A 694 42.08 9.27 19.90
CA CYS A 694 41.48 8.49 20.99
C CYS A 694 41.35 7.02 20.60
N SER A 695 41.68 6.11 21.52
CA SER A 695 41.57 4.65 21.33
C SER A 695 40.53 4.02 22.25
N PRO A 696 39.78 3.00 21.79
CA PRO A 696 38.82 2.27 22.61
C PRO A 696 39.55 1.40 23.65
N SER A 697 38.96 1.25 24.83
CA SER A 697 39.48 0.34 25.87
C SER A 697 39.23 -1.13 25.53
N ASP A 698 40.04 -2.03 26.09
CA ASP A 698 39.88 -3.49 25.90
C ASP A 698 38.51 -4.01 26.38
N ALA A 699 37.92 -3.34 27.38
CA ALA A 699 36.57 -3.62 27.85
C ALA A 699 35.53 -3.33 26.75
N GLN A 700 35.67 -2.24 26.00
CA GLN A 700 34.75 -1.91 24.90
C GLN A 700 34.97 -2.79 23.67
N ARG A 701 36.22 -3.18 23.39
CA ARG A 701 36.52 -4.20 22.37
C ARG A 701 35.86 -5.54 22.69
N SER A 702 35.96 -5.97 23.95
CA SER A 702 35.34 -7.21 24.45
C SER A 702 33.81 -7.15 24.42
N ALA A 703 33.23 -6.01 24.82
CA ALA A 703 31.78 -5.79 24.77
C ALA A 703 31.22 -5.82 23.35
N PHE A 704 31.97 -5.32 22.36
CA PHE A 704 31.60 -5.41 20.95
C PHE A 704 31.61 -6.85 20.42
N ARG A 705 32.63 -7.65 20.79
CA ARG A 705 32.67 -9.08 20.45
C ARG A 705 31.47 -9.85 21.02
N GLU A 706 31.09 -9.55 22.27
CA GLU A 706 29.92 -10.14 22.91
C GLU A 706 28.62 -9.74 22.21
N HIS A 707 28.48 -8.47 21.83
CA HIS A 707 27.33 -7.97 21.09
C HIS A 707 27.18 -8.64 19.71
N CYS A 708 28.28 -8.83 18.97
CA CYS A 708 28.26 -9.57 17.70
C CYS A 708 27.81 -11.03 17.88
N ARG A 709 28.28 -11.71 18.93
CA ARG A 709 27.87 -13.09 19.25
C ARG A 709 26.37 -13.19 19.54
N ARG A 710 25.82 -12.24 20.32
CA ARG A 710 24.37 -12.20 20.65
C ARG A 710 23.49 -12.05 19.41
N LEU A 711 23.98 -11.35 18.40
CA LEU A 711 23.31 -11.16 17.10
C LEU A 711 23.47 -12.38 16.15
N GLY A 712 23.99 -13.50 16.65
CA GLY A 712 24.12 -14.75 15.88
C GLY A 712 25.28 -14.76 14.87
N LYS A 713 26.30 -13.91 15.05
CA LYS A 713 27.45 -13.80 14.13
C LYS A 713 28.60 -14.70 14.59
N ALA A 714 29.30 -15.30 13.62
CA ALA A 714 30.45 -16.18 13.86
C ALA A 714 31.60 -15.49 14.63
N ASP A 715 32.42 -16.25 15.35
CA ASP A 715 33.56 -15.73 16.09
C ASP A 715 34.62 -15.10 15.16
N GLY A 716 35.25 -14.00 15.60
CA GLY A 716 36.36 -13.34 14.89
C GLY A 716 36.21 -11.84 14.58
N TRP A 717 35.09 -11.20 14.95
CA TRP A 717 34.86 -9.77 14.70
C TRP A 717 35.60 -8.88 15.70
N GLU A 718 36.33 -7.87 15.21
CA GLU A 718 37.02 -6.86 16.04
C GLU A 718 36.43 -5.47 15.80
N LEU A 719 36.56 -4.60 16.81
CA LEU A 719 36.02 -3.25 16.76
C LEU A 719 36.77 -2.39 15.69
N PRO A 720 36.06 -1.70 14.78
CA PRO A 720 36.70 -0.89 13.74
C PRO A 720 37.60 0.23 14.27
N ASP A 721 38.66 0.54 13.54
CA ASP A 721 39.58 1.62 13.90
C ASP A 721 38.85 2.97 14.00
N GLY A 722 39.16 3.73 15.06
CA GLY A 722 38.53 5.04 15.32
C GLY A 722 37.12 4.99 15.91
N TYR A 723 36.60 3.82 16.29
CA TYR A 723 35.32 3.67 16.98
C TYR A 723 35.48 3.21 18.43
N THR A 724 34.42 3.36 19.22
CA THR A 724 34.20 2.67 20.49
C THR A 724 32.80 2.09 20.51
N PHE A 725 32.60 1.04 21.28
CA PHE A 725 31.27 0.50 21.52
C PHE A 725 30.62 1.20 22.71
N VAL A 726 29.31 1.38 22.67
CA VAL A 726 28.50 1.86 23.79
C VAL A 726 27.56 0.72 24.13
N THR A 727 27.72 0.16 25.33
CA THR A 727 26.87 -0.93 25.81
C THR A 727 25.44 -0.46 26.07
N GLU A 728 24.51 -1.39 25.91
CA GLU A 728 23.10 -1.20 26.25
C GLU A 728 22.94 -0.67 27.68
N HIS A 729 22.12 0.36 27.85
CA HIS A 729 21.82 0.92 29.18
C HIS A 729 20.45 1.61 29.19
N THR A 730 19.79 1.56 30.34
CA THR A 730 18.50 2.22 30.56
C THR A 730 18.73 3.65 31.02
N ARG A 731 18.11 4.63 30.35
CA ARG A 731 18.10 6.02 30.82
C ARG A 731 16.81 6.28 31.61
N GLY A 732 16.96 6.56 32.90
CA GLY A 732 15.93 7.23 33.69
C GLY A 732 15.88 8.71 33.33
N ARG A 733 14.69 9.30 33.29
CA ARG A 733 14.50 10.74 33.08
C ARG A 733 14.69 11.48 34.39
#